data_AF-A0A2E5JJR3-F1
#
_entry.id   AF-A0A2E5JJR3-F1
#
_cell.length_a   1.000
_cell.length_b   1.000
_cell.length_c   1.000
_cell.angle_alpha   90.00
_cell.angle_beta   90.00
_cell.angle_gamma   90.00
#
_symmetry.space_group_name_H-M   'P 1'
#
loop_
_entity.id
_entity.type
_entity.pdbx_description
1 polymer ?
#
loop_
_entity_poly.entity_id
_entity_poly.type
_entity_poly.pdbx_seq_one_letter_code
_entity_poly.pdbx_strand_id
1 'polypeptide(L)'
;MEAHLKYLNFILVSFLFVFPSWVFWQDEARQLRSPANFASNSCRELIQRLSNVDVNSSARIVRAAFGYSDEAAAGGKHIQFGFESEYMLNELDGIVTVYGPKAEFGISEEDWFAMPVETRSQWVRDHIKDLFPESRTEGGLVRLKRDSDMDFLPDSLIFDDTGNVEFVLDPFDSFEEWYHSIKKLNATFGEGSQQATISTPPDSFFGRNIDGVDPDKVLDEKIGFFNYFSDYDILQKLSAAHRRFEEDPTKRVTRNFEHPFLGPMTSKKQEILHSMLRGNAVGEKYEADRLQRIAGWENSFKYTGGTVYRPDILGERRVIMEVRDAHKNFSLLSDRLLRSLYFMQHGTGGMDELKNLKSFDPFGDFEKFPTDVQEELTRLFPNKANPNYEYDPELKKALDVFRNFAYPMRDWSEHLRAFGKEEISDQVRQAQDAYKEKLRAIVGRVRAQEIDDTQAANEIQGALAEFSNSSGIAKAFESYEDNVIFAGNKGATFNQFVKEATIEAGALSSSFPAKVWSGPLDERVKLLQQKFPNIMKKMSNVTMPYNGNNGGSRDIFVVSLKDLSEQDKAAFFKEYHAAMSENTVSFPLSSGAGHLYTRLGNKTYDFLSGLSARDYPLPSSKRLETFMELESDEFMRLRLYVENGTQNSRETIGSFGYQGVERETVGMLNDNRPGAVNPNPPNRFQRIINRVLNRDDGTFTPSGEAHNCTSWVCTAPIGDTGEAIHDIAGAPRSHRVHTNPGWWTMWLVNYGKRDRMPFAFYFTDESLQDATQKISQEGRLEWNFATH
;
A
#
# COMPACT_ATOMS: atom_id res chain seq x y z
N MET A 1 53.70 37.15 -56.28
CA MET A 1 53.07 38.49 -56.35
C MET A 1 51.75 38.36 -55.63
N GLU A 2 51.77 38.50 -54.30
CA GLU A 2 51.60 39.81 -53.63
C GLU A 2 50.16 40.29 -53.79
N ALA A 3 49.45 40.79 -52.79
CA ALA A 3 49.59 40.94 -51.36
C ALA A 3 48.22 41.49 -50.90
N HIS A 4 47.99 41.55 -49.59
CA HIS A 4 46.76 41.98 -48.88
C HIS A 4 45.73 40.84 -48.73
N LEU A 5 45.37 40.34 -47.55
CA LEU A 5 45.46 40.87 -46.19
C LEU A 5 45.99 39.82 -45.21
N LYS A 6 47.08 40.16 -44.51
CA LYS A 6 47.51 39.57 -43.24
C LYS A 6 46.94 40.42 -42.10
N TYR A 7 46.82 39.79 -40.92
CA TYR A 7 46.58 40.38 -39.59
C TYR A 7 45.12 40.55 -39.13
N LEU A 8 44.48 39.43 -38.79
CA LEU A 8 43.62 39.37 -37.60
C LEU A 8 43.46 37.91 -37.10
N ASN A 9 44.57 37.21 -36.87
CA ASN A 9 44.53 35.80 -36.43
C ASN A 9 45.65 35.46 -35.42
N PHE A 10 45.79 36.31 -34.39
CA PHE A 10 46.76 36.10 -33.30
C PHE A 10 46.20 36.33 -31.88
N ILE A 11 44.87 36.36 -31.71
CA ILE A 11 44.23 36.49 -30.39
C ILE A 11 43.03 35.55 -30.29
N LEU A 12 43.27 34.23 -30.37
CA LEU A 12 42.21 33.23 -30.07
C LEU A 12 42.73 31.90 -29.51
N VAL A 13 44.01 31.84 -29.12
CA VAL A 13 44.63 30.64 -28.50
C VAL A 13 45.15 30.92 -27.08
N SER A 14 44.88 32.09 -26.51
CA SER A 14 45.36 32.45 -25.15
C SER A 14 44.25 32.80 -24.15
N PHE A 15 43.00 32.40 -24.39
CA PHE A 15 41.85 32.78 -23.54
C PHE A 15 41.20 31.63 -22.75
N LEU A 16 41.84 30.46 -22.65
CA LEU A 16 41.29 29.29 -21.96
C LEU A 16 42.07 28.83 -20.72
N PHE A 17 43.01 29.63 -20.20
CA PHE A 17 43.62 29.35 -18.90
C PHE A 17 43.73 30.61 -18.06
N VAL A 18 43.20 30.51 -16.82
CA VAL A 18 43.25 31.45 -15.67
C VAL A 18 42.00 32.35 -15.46
N PHE A 19 40.96 31.76 -14.82
CA PHE A 19 40.05 32.20 -13.71
C PHE A 19 40.17 33.65 -13.11
N PRO A 20 39.23 34.21 -12.28
CA PRO A 20 38.04 33.67 -11.55
C PRO A 20 36.79 34.61 -11.43
N SER A 21 35.80 34.23 -10.57
CA SER A 21 34.73 35.02 -9.85
C SER A 21 33.31 34.96 -10.47
N TRP A 22 32.37 34.17 -9.95
CA TRP A 22 31.46 34.38 -8.78
C TRP A 22 30.17 35.17 -9.06
N VAL A 23 29.08 34.72 -8.42
CA VAL A 23 27.70 35.28 -8.24
C VAL A 23 26.65 34.86 -9.30
N PHE A 24 25.42 34.39 -9.03
CA PHE A 24 24.69 33.68 -7.94
C PHE A 24 23.21 33.52 -8.42
N TRP A 25 22.47 32.52 -7.88
CA TRP A 25 20.97 32.36 -7.82
C TRP A 25 20.20 31.89 -9.07
N GLN A 26 19.68 30.64 -9.05
CA GLN A 26 18.27 30.18 -8.81
C GLN A 26 17.34 30.45 -10.02
N ASP A 27 16.71 29.44 -10.63
CA ASP A 27 15.52 28.79 -10.09
C ASP A 27 15.30 27.30 -10.49
N GLU A 28 14.46 26.68 -9.66
CA GLU A 28 14.11 25.28 -9.50
C GLU A 28 13.38 24.60 -10.68
N ALA A 29 13.69 23.31 -10.90
CA ALA A 29 12.72 22.33 -11.39
C ALA A 29 12.91 21.00 -10.65
N ARG A 30 12.30 20.95 -9.47
CA ARG A 30 11.86 19.78 -8.67
C ARG A 30 12.41 18.41 -9.10
N GLN A 31 13.58 18.05 -8.56
CA GLN A 31 13.72 16.67 -8.09
C GLN A 31 12.93 16.57 -6.78
N LEU A 32 11.76 15.95 -6.84
CA LEU A 32 11.12 15.39 -5.64
C LEU A 32 12.04 14.29 -5.11
N ARG A 33 13.06 14.69 -4.35
CA ARG A 33 13.74 13.81 -3.41
C ARG A 33 12.69 13.43 -2.39
N SER A 34 12.25 12.17 -2.42
CA SER A 34 11.48 11.61 -1.32
C SER A 34 12.31 11.72 -0.04
N PRO A 35 11.72 12.17 1.07
CA PRO A 35 12.40 12.16 2.36
C PRO A 35 12.73 10.71 2.71
N ALA A 36 13.97 10.54 3.09
CA ALA A 36 14.55 9.27 3.41
C ALA A 36 13.99 8.83 4.78
N ASN A 37 12.89 8.06 4.76
CA ASN A 37 12.32 7.33 5.91
C ASN A 37 11.80 5.94 5.53
N PHE A 38 12.41 5.31 4.51
CA PHE A 38 12.07 3.95 4.07
C PHE A 38 13.34 3.13 3.80
N ALA A 39 13.27 1.81 4.02
CA ALA A 39 14.38 0.86 3.96
C ALA A 39 14.39 -0.04 2.72
N SER A 40 13.52 0.20 1.74
CA SER A 40 13.68 -0.29 0.37
C SER A 40 12.71 0.42 -0.58
N ASN A 41 12.97 0.35 -1.89
CA ASN A 41 11.96 0.63 -2.91
C ASN A 41 11.05 -0.61 -3.19
N SER A 42 11.09 -1.70 -2.38
CA SER A 42 10.44 -3.00 -2.63
C SER A 42 9.31 -3.40 -1.65
N CYS A 43 9.30 -2.89 -0.42
CA CYS A 43 8.09 -2.81 0.44
C CYS A 43 6.93 -2.05 -0.25
N ARG A 44 7.33 -1.18 -1.18
CA ARG A 44 6.54 -0.23 -1.94
C ARG A 44 5.56 -0.86 -2.94
N GLU A 45 5.88 -2.00 -3.55
CA GLU A 45 4.92 -2.76 -4.40
C GLU A 45 4.03 -3.70 -3.58
N LEU A 46 4.45 -4.04 -2.37
CA LEU A 46 3.81 -5.01 -1.49
C LEU A 46 2.64 -4.39 -0.72
N ILE A 47 2.78 -3.13 -0.30
CA ILE A 47 1.69 -2.22 0.08
C ILE A 47 0.75 -1.92 -1.10
N GLN A 48 1.26 -1.92 -2.34
CA GLN A 48 0.47 -1.52 -3.52
C GLN A 48 -0.58 -2.54 -3.96
N ARG A 49 -0.55 -3.75 -3.40
CA ARG A 49 -1.41 -4.81 -3.87
C ARG A 49 -2.00 -5.67 -2.76
N LEU A 50 -1.56 -5.55 -1.51
CA LEU A 50 -2.17 -6.26 -0.37
C LEU A 50 -3.45 -5.60 0.12
N SER A 51 -4.29 -5.15 -0.80
CA SER A 51 -5.64 -5.72 -0.83
C SER A 51 -5.70 -6.89 -1.85
N ASN A 52 -4.89 -7.94 -1.64
CA ASN A 52 -4.64 -9.23 -2.38
C ASN A 52 -3.33 -9.42 -3.24
N VAL A 53 -2.30 -10.16 -2.76
CA VAL A 53 -1.01 -10.48 -3.49
C VAL A 53 -0.62 -11.97 -3.49
N ASP A 54 0.09 -12.47 -4.54
CA ASP A 54 0.90 -13.73 -4.54
C ASP A 54 2.24 -13.60 -5.32
N VAL A 55 3.30 -14.30 -4.90
CA VAL A 55 4.71 -13.94 -4.95
C VAL A 55 5.56 -15.20 -5.26
N ASN A 56 5.91 -15.32 -6.54
CA ASN A 56 6.90 -16.24 -7.14
C ASN A 56 6.70 -17.77 -6.97
N SER A 57 5.78 -18.42 -7.68
CA SER A 57 5.70 -19.89 -7.60
C SER A 57 6.69 -20.64 -8.51
N SER A 58 7.41 -21.60 -7.93
CA SER A 58 7.52 -22.96 -8.49
C SER A 58 7.89 -24.00 -7.41
N ALA A 59 7.07 -24.11 -6.36
CA ALA A 59 7.01 -25.33 -5.55
C ALA A 59 5.55 -25.56 -5.14
N ARG A 60 4.99 -26.72 -5.54
CA ARG A 60 3.62 -27.14 -5.23
C ARG A 60 3.42 -27.22 -3.72
N ILE A 61 2.66 -26.29 -3.15
CA ILE A 61 1.87 -26.51 -1.94
C ILE A 61 0.48 -25.91 -2.20
N VAL A 62 -0.54 -26.75 -2.08
CA VAL A 62 -1.95 -26.42 -2.32
C VAL A 62 -2.39 -25.36 -1.31
N ARG A 63 -2.89 -24.20 -1.76
CA ARG A 63 -3.71 -23.31 -0.93
C ARG A 63 -4.93 -22.79 -1.69
N ALA A 64 -6.03 -22.70 -0.95
CA ALA A 64 -7.31 -22.16 -1.38
C ALA A 64 -7.22 -20.64 -1.59
N ALA A 65 -8.00 -20.13 -2.54
CA ALA A 65 -8.12 -18.71 -2.84
C ALA A 65 -8.54 -17.89 -1.60
N PHE A 66 -8.16 -16.61 -1.58
CA PHE A 66 -8.63 -15.61 -0.62
C PHE A 66 -10.16 -15.68 -0.48
N GLY A 67 -10.62 -15.71 0.77
CA GLY A 67 -11.97 -16.15 1.13
C GLY A 67 -11.94 -17.57 1.66
N TYR A 68 -11.76 -17.71 2.97
CA TYR A 68 -12.07 -18.97 3.62
C TYR A 68 -13.53 -19.27 3.34
N SER A 69 -13.88 -20.53 3.07
CA SER A 69 -15.31 -20.87 3.07
C SER A 69 -15.90 -20.46 4.42
N ASP A 70 -17.17 -20.06 4.46
CA ASP A 70 -17.87 -19.75 5.71
C ASP A 70 -17.69 -20.87 6.75
N GLU A 71 -17.47 -22.11 6.30
CA GLU A 71 -17.17 -23.29 7.12
C GLU A 71 -15.76 -23.26 7.74
N ALA A 72 -14.74 -22.80 7.02
CA ALA A 72 -13.38 -22.62 7.53
C ALA A 72 -13.28 -21.41 8.47
N ALA A 73 -14.03 -20.34 8.17
CA ALA A 73 -14.19 -19.17 9.05
C ALA A 73 -14.95 -19.55 10.34
N ALA A 74 -16.07 -20.26 10.22
CA ALA A 74 -16.85 -20.77 11.37
C ALA A 74 -16.06 -21.79 12.21
N GLY A 75 -15.09 -22.48 11.60
CA GLY A 75 -14.16 -23.38 12.30
C GLY A 75 -12.96 -22.69 12.94
N GLY A 76 -12.77 -21.37 12.74
CA GLY A 76 -11.62 -20.62 13.25
C GLY A 76 -10.28 -21.09 12.66
N LYS A 77 -10.28 -21.65 11.45
CA LYS A 77 -9.11 -22.23 10.79
C LYS A 77 -8.45 -21.29 9.78
N HIS A 78 -8.83 -20.03 9.79
CA HIS A 78 -8.33 -18.98 8.90
C HIS A 78 -7.29 -18.09 9.55
N ILE A 79 -6.64 -17.21 8.77
CA ILE A 79 -5.81 -16.11 9.26
C ILE A 79 -6.74 -14.99 9.76
N GLN A 80 -6.39 -14.33 10.87
CA GLN A 80 -7.11 -13.16 11.37
C GLN A 80 -6.15 -12.04 11.75
N PHE A 81 -6.62 -10.80 11.67
CA PHE A 81 -5.84 -9.59 11.89
C PHE A 81 -6.36 -8.84 13.10
N GLY A 82 -5.55 -8.64 14.13
CA GLY A 82 -5.91 -7.79 15.26
C GLY A 82 -5.26 -6.41 15.16
N PHE A 83 -5.79 -5.46 15.91
CA PHE A 83 -5.26 -4.10 15.96
C PHE A 83 -5.45 -3.48 17.33
N GLU A 84 -4.44 -2.74 17.77
CA GLU A 84 -4.54 -1.82 18.89
C GLU A 84 -3.95 -0.46 18.52
N SER A 85 -4.55 0.61 19.04
CA SER A 85 -4.02 1.98 18.94
C SER A 85 -4.19 2.72 20.24
N GLU A 86 -3.10 3.24 20.76
CA GLU A 86 -3.01 3.94 22.05
C GLU A 86 -2.91 5.45 21.82
N TYR A 87 -3.65 6.23 22.61
CA TYR A 87 -3.70 7.68 22.57
C TYR A 87 -3.40 8.26 23.93
N MET A 88 -2.49 9.22 23.99
CA MET A 88 -2.23 9.94 25.24
C MET A 88 -3.47 10.77 25.61
N LEU A 89 -3.62 11.08 26.90
CA LEU A 89 -4.71 11.94 27.38
C LEU A 89 -4.78 13.31 26.70
N ASN A 90 -3.67 13.81 26.17
CA ASN A 90 -3.65 15.07 25.41
C ASN A 90 -4.16 14.95 23.97
N GLU A 91 -4.53 13.75 23.51
CA GLU A 91 -4.91 13.42 22.12
C GLU A 91 -6.38 12.98 22.01
N LEU A 92 -7.18 13.19 23.06
CA LEU A 92 -8.57 12.71 23.15
C LEU A 92 -9.57 13.46 22.26
N ASP A 93 -9.19 14.61 21.67
CA ASP A 93 -10.13 15.51 20.99
C ASP A 93 -10.90 14.83 19.86
N GLY A 94 -10.23 13.99 19.06
CA GLY A 94 -10.88 13.18 18.04
C GLY A 94 -11.80 12.13 18.66
N ILE A 95 -11.36 11.45 19.72
CA ILE A 95 -12.05 10.32 20.35
C ILE A 95 -13.40 10.77 20.92
N VAL A 96 -13.44 11.91 21.61
CA VAL A 96 -14.67 12.42 22.25
C VAL A 96 -15.72 12.93 21.25
N THR A 97 -15.43 12.92 19.95
CA THR A 97 -16.42 13.18 18.89
C THR A 97 -17.33 12.00 18.61
N VAL A 98 -16.95 10.79 19.05
CA VAL A 98 -17.68 9.53 18.86
C VAL A 98 -18.00 8.88 20.20
N TYR A 99 -17.07 8.97 21.15
CA TYR A 99 -17.19 8.38 22.48
C TYR A 99 -17.60 9.40 23.53
N GLY A 100 -18.29 8.93 24.56
CA GLY A 100 -18.66 9.70 25.74
C GLY A 100 -18.91 8.79 26.94
N PRO A 101 -19.18 9.37 28.12
CA PRO A 101 -19.32 8.58 29.33
C PRO A 101 -20.60 7.73 29.30
N LYS A 102 -20.58 6.58 29.98
CA LYS A 102 -21.78 5.77 30.23
C LYS A 102 -22.86 6.62 30.92
N ALA A 103 -24.12 6.29 30.68
CA ALA A 103 -25.25 7.03 31.23
C ALA A 103 -25.24 7.16 32.77
N GLU A 104 -24.60 6.20 33.47
CA GLU A 104 -24.43 6.21 34.92
C GLU A 104 -23.59 7.38 35.46
N PHE A 105 -22.77 8.01 34.62
CA PHE A 105 -22.03 9.23 34.96
C PHE A 105 -22.90 10.51 34.87
N GLY A 106 -24.19 10.37 34.55
CA GLY A 106 -25.18 11.44 34.67
C GLY A 106 -25.16 12.49 33.56
N ILE A 107 -24.45 12.24 32.45
CA ILE A 107 -24.44 13.10 31.26
C ILE A 107 -25.15 12.35 30.13
N SER A 108 -26.22 12.95 29.58
CA SER A 108 -26.92 12.37 28.43
C SER A 108 -26.08 12.51 27.15
N GLU A 109 -26.36 11.69 26.13
CA GLU A 109 -25.68 11.81 24.84
C GLU A 109 -25.88 13.20 24.19
N GLU A 110 -27.09 13.75 24.30
CA GLU A 110 -27.42 15.09 23.79
C GLU A 110 -26.62 16.17 24.51
N ASP A 111 -26.56 16.12 25.84
CA ASP A 111 -25.77 17.06 26.65
C ASP A 111 -24.27 16.91 26.39
N TRP A 112 -23.79 15.68 26.18
CA TRP A 112 -22.40 15.39 25.85
C TRP A 112 -21.99 16.09 24.55
N PHE A 113 -22.75 15.87 23.48
CA PHE A 113 -22.42 16.43 22.17
C PHE A 113 -22.78 17.92 22.02
N ALA A 114 -23.56 18.49 22.94
CA ALA A 114 -23.75 19.94 23.03
C ALA A 114 -22.51 20.68 23.58
N MET A 115 -21.62 19.98 24.29
CA MET A 115 -20.37 20.57 24.80
C MET A 115 -19.30 20.75 23.69
N PRO A 116 -18.50 21.83 23.75
CA PRO A 116 -17.30 21.96 22.93
C PRO A 116 -16.37 20.75 23.11
N VAL A 117 -15.64 20.37 22.06
CA VAL A 117 -14.74 19.21 22.07
C VAL A 117 -13.70 19.33 23.17
N GLU A 118 -13.11 20.52 23.34
CA GLU A 118 -12.10 20.80 24.35
C GLU A 118 -12.65 20.62 25.77
N THR A 119 -13.92 20.95 25.98
CA THR A 119 -14.60 20.75 27.28
C THR A 119 -14.84 19.28 27.55
N ARG A 120 -15.26 18.50 26.54
CA ARG A 120 -15.39 17.04 26.64
C ARG A 120 -14.07 16.36 26.96
N SER A 121 -13.01 16.71 26.22
CA SER A 121 -11.66 16.19 26.45
C SER A 121 -11.17 16.49 27.85
N GLN A 122 -11.35 17.72 28.34
CA GLN A 122 -10.98 18.09 29.70
C GLN A 122 -11.78 17.31 30.75
N TRP A 123 -13.09 17.14 30.53
CA TRP A 123 -13.94 16.36 31.44
C TRP A 123 -13.44 14.91 31.56
N VAL A 124 -13.07 14.26 30.45
CA VAL A 124 -12.50 12.89 30.48
C VAL A 124 -11.21 12.86 31.31
N ARG A 125 -10.32 13.83 31.14
CA ARG A 125 -9.07 13.91 31.91
C ARG A 125 -9.33 14.05 33.41
N ASP A 126 -10.31 14.88 33.77
CA ASP A 126 -10.65 15.14 35.16
C ASP A 126 -11.28 13.91 35.85
N HIS A 127 -11.94 13.03 35.09
CA HIS A 127 -12.65 11.84 35.59
C HIS A 127 -11.98 10.51 35.20
N ILE A 128 -10.73 10.53 34.74
CA ILE A 128 -10.08 9.35 34.15
C ILE A 128 -10.05 8.13 35.09
N LYS A 129 -9.87 8.35 36.40
CA LYS A 129 -9.84 7.27 37.41
C LYS A 129 -11.20 6.65 37.68
N ASP A 130 -12.26 7.44 37.56
CA ASP A 130 -13.63 6.97 37.75
C ASP A 130 -14.14 6.26 36.48
N LEU A 131 -13.71 6.74 35.31
CA LEU A 131 -13.98 6.11 34.03
C LEU A 131 -13.24 4.77 33.89
N PHE A 132 -12.04 4.65 34.44
CA PHE A 132 -11.20 3.45 34.33
C PHE A 132 -10.65 3.04 35.70
N PRO A 133 -11.48 2.40 36.55
CA PRO A 133 -11.07 2.00 37.90
C PRO A 133 -10.02 0.88 37.90
N GLU A 134 -10.01 0.06 36.85
CA GLU A 134 -9.05 -1.02 36.63
C GLU A 134 -8.31 -0.80 35.30
N SER A 135 -7.01 -1.09 35.29
CA SER A 135 -6.18 -0.99 34.08
C SER A 135 -6.44 -2.17 33.14
N ARG A 136 -6.38 -1.93 31.84
CA ARG A 136 -6.54 -2.96 30.79
C ARG A 136 -7.90 -3.67 30.79
N THR A 137 -8.92 -2.99 31.30
CA THR A 137 -10.32 -3.42 31.27
C THR A 137 -11.18 -2.37 30.60
N GLU A 138 -12.30 -2.80 30.02
CA GLU A 138 -13.31 -1.92 29.43
C GLU A 138 -13.79 -0.85 30.44
N GLY A 139 -13.69 0.41 30.03
CA GLY A 139 -14.00 1.55 30.90
C GLY A 139 -15.42 2.08 30.80
N GLY A 140 -15.59 3.28 31.37
CA GLY A 140 -16.80 4.09 31.35
C GLY A 140 -16.94 4.96 30.10
N LEU A 141 -15.94 4.98 29.21
CA LEU A 141 -15.98 5.72 27.95
C LEU A 141 -16.49 4.80 26.84
N VAL A 142 -17.73 5.03 26.40
CA VAL A 142 -18.47 4.17 25.46
C VAL A 142 -18.82 4.89 24.17
N ARG A 143 -19.02 4.10 23.12
CA ARG A 143 -19.41 4.60 21.81
C ARG A 143 -20.85 5.10 21.85
N LEU A 144 -21.02 6.43 21.78
CA LEU A 144 -22.35 7.05 21.76
C LEU A 144 -22.84 7.26 20.32
N LYS A 145 -21.95 7.68 19.42
CA LYS A 145 -22.29 7.88 18.01
C LYS A 145 -22.04 6.63 17.18
N ARG A 146 -23.10 6.10 16.57
CA ARG A 146 -23.03 4.97 15.63
C ARG A 146 -23.10 5.47 14.19
N ASP A 147 -22.16 5.03 13.38
CA ASP A 147 -22.01 5.33 11.96
C ASP A 147 -21.71 3.99 11.31
N SER A 148 -22.50 3.61 10.30
CA SER A 148 -22.40 2.32 9.61
C SER A 148 -20.99 2.08 9.10
N ASP A 149 -20.33 3.15 8.70
CA ASP A 149 -19.01 3.05 8.11
C ASP A 149 -17.89 3.02 9.19
N MET A 150 -18.23 2.99 10.48
CA MET A 150 -17.31 2.82 11.61
C MET A 150 -17.76 1.69 12.54
N ASP A 151 -18.62 0.77 12.08
CA ASP A 151 -19.16 -0.32 12.91
C ASP A 151 -18.10 -1.25 13.50
N PHE A 152 -16.87 -1.27 12.95
CA PHE A 152 -15.71 -1.97 13.50
C PHE A 152 -15.14 -1.38 14.81
N LEU A 153 -15.53 -0.17 15.20
CA LEU A 153 -15.06 0.46 16.44
C LEU A 153 -15.67 -0.22 17.68
N PRO A 154 -14.87 -0.43 18.75
CA PRO A 154 -15.31 -1.13 19.95
C PRO A 154 -16.38 -0.33 20.70
N ASP A 155 -17.28 -1.02 21.40
CA ASP A 155 -18.33 -0.37 22.17
C ASP A 155 -17.78 0.43 23.37
N SER A 156 -16.62 0.05 23.90
CA SER A 156 -15.93 0.75 24.97
C SER A 156 -14.42 0.81 24.75
N LEU A 157 -13.77 1.81 25.35
CA LEU A 157 -12.32 1.95 25.31
C LEU A 157 -11.68 1.37 26.56
N ILE A 158 -10.36 1.20 26.52
CA ILE A 158 -9.53 0.71 27.63
C ILE A 158 -8.57 1.82 28.06
N PHE A 159 -8.14 1.81 29.33
CA PHE A 159 -7.04 2.63 29.82
C PHE A 159 -5.93 1.73 30.36
N ASP A 160 -4.72 1.92 29.85
CA ASP A 160 -3.61 1.04 30.15
C ASP A 160 -2.80 1.50 31.38
N ASP A 161 -1.79 0.69 31.75
CA ASP A 161 -0.89 0.97 32.85
C ASP A 161 0.15 2.07 32.53
N THR A 162 0.23 2.51 31.27
CA THR A 162 1.12 3.60 30.83
C THR A 162 0.42 4.96 30.74
N GLY A 163 -0.90 5.00 30.94
CA GLY A 163 -1.71 6.20 31.00
C GLY A 163 -2.32 6.62 29.66
N ASN A 164 -2.48 5.67 28.74
CA ASN A 164 -3.07 5.87 27.42
C ASN A 164 -4.48 5.29 27.35
N VAL A 165 -5.33 5.93 26.55
CA VAL A 165 -6.63 5.40 26.15
C VAL A 165 -6.45 4.59 24.87
N GLU A 166 -6.97 3.37 24.84
CA GLU A 166 -6.72 2.41 23.77
C GLU A 166 -7.99 2.02 23.03
N PHE A 167 -7.88 1.97 21.70
CA PHE A 167 -8.76 1.16 20.86
C PHE A 167 -8.16 -0.24 20.76
N VAL A 168 -8.88 -1.24 21.24
CA VAL A 168 -8.59 -2.65 20.97
C VAL A 168 -9.72 -3.17 20.10
N LEU A 169 -9.41 -3.47 18.84
CA LEU A 169 -10.43 -3.86 17.86
C LEU A 169 -10.64 -5.37 17.87
N ASP A 170 -11.86 -5.77 17.56
CA ASP A 170 -12.15 -7.18 17.25
C ASP A 170 -11.31 -7.65 16.05
N PRO A 171 -10.94 -8.95 16.00
CA PRO A 171 -10.17 -9.47 14.88
C PRO A 171 -10.92 -9.36 13.55
N PHE A 172 -10.22 -8.90 12.53
CA PHE A 172 -10.70 -8.88 11.16
C PHE A 172 -10.35 -10.19 10.44
N ASP A 173 -11.23 -10.63 9.55
CA ASP A 173 -11.06 -11.88 8.80
C ASP A 173 -10.31 -11.68 7.47
N SER A 174 -10.07 -10.43 7.08
CA SER A 174 -9.29 -10.07 5.89
C SER A 174 -8.33 -8.89 6.17
N PHE A 175 -7.23 -8.83 5.43
CA PHE A 175 -6.30 -7.71 5.56
C PHE A 175 -6.92 -6.44 4.98
N GLU A 176 -7.72 -6.57 3.93
CA GLU A 176 -8.43 -5.49 3.25
C GLU A 176 -9.32 -4.73 4.23
N GLU A 177 -10.16 -5.47 4.93
CA GLU A 177 -11.07 -4.92 5.94
C GLU A 177 -10.28 -4.30 7.09
N TRP A 178 -9.22 -4.97 7.58
CA TRP A 178 -8.32 -4.41 8.56
C TRP A 178 -7.74 -3.07 8.07
N TYR A 179 -7.14 -3.03 6.89
CA TYR A 179 -6.46 -1.87 6.34
C TYR A 179 -7.41 -0.68 6.12
N HIS A 180 -8.59 -0.93 5.54
CA HIS A 180 -9.61 0.10 5.32
C HIS A 180 -10.15 0.63 6.65
N SER A 181 -10.42 -0.26 7.61
CA SER A 181 -10.87 0.10 8.96
C SER A 181 -9.83 0.97 9.67
N ILE A 182 -8.56 0.57 9.66
CA ILE A 182 -7.50 1.33 10.33
C ILE A 182 -7.24 2.66 9.64
N LYS A 183 -7.22 2.70 8.29
CA LYS A 183 -7.08 3.96 7.55
C LYS A 183 -8.19 4.94 7.91
N LYS A 184 -9.41 4.43 8.10
CA LYS A 184 -10.55 5.24 8.50
C LYS A 184 -10.49 5.68 9.97
N LEU A 185 -10.07 4.81 10.87
CA LEU A 185 -9.79 5.12 12.27
C LEU A 185 -8.79 6.29 12.34
N ASN A 186 -7.67 6.17 11.62
CA ASN A 186 -6.61 7.19 11.61
C ASN A 186 -7.06 8.50 10.97
N ALA A 187 -7.88 8.46 9.91
CA ALA A 187 -8.45 9.67 9.32
C ALA A 187 -9.39 10.42 10.26
N THR A 188 -10.01 9.70 11.22
CA THR A 188 -11.01 10.25 12.14
C THR A 188 -10.38 10.71 13.46
N PHE A 189 -9.47 9.93 14.03
CA PHE A 189 -8.92 10.14 15.37
C PHE A 189 -7.45 10.58 15.37
N GLY A 190 -6.80 10.61 14.21
CA GLY A 190 -5.35 10.76 14.08
C GLY A 190 -4.62 9.43 14.32
N GLU A 191 -3.34 9.38 13.96
CA GLU A 191 -2.52 8.18 14.19
C GLU A 191 -2.04 8.13 15.64
N GLY A 192 -2.47 7.11 16.38
CA GLY A 192 -1.97 6.78 17.71
C GLY A 192 -0.68 5.97 17.70
N SER A 193 -0.27 5.46 18.86
CA SER A 193 0.74 4.40 18.95
C SER A 193 0.10 3.08 18.56
N GLN A 194 0.47 2.55 17.39
CA GLN A 194 -0.26 1.43 16.77
C GLN A 194 0.52 0.13 16.84
N GLN A 195 -0.21 -0.97 17.03
CA GLN A 195 0.31 -2.32 16.93
C GLN A 195 -0.72 -3.19 16.19
N ALA A 196 -0.24 -4.20 15.48
CA ALA A 196 -1.10 -5.08 14.70
C ALA A 196 -0.69 -6.52 14.90
N THR A 197 -1.66 -7.44 14.89
CA THR A 197 -1.39 -8.86 15.03
C THR A 197 -1.87 -9.65 13.82
N ILE A 198 -1.17 -10.73 13.50
CA ILE A 198 -1.62 -11.78 12.58
C ILE A 198 -1.70 -13.06 13.38
N SER A 199 -2.85 -13.70 13.35
CA SER A 199 -3.04 -15.00 13.97
C SER A 199 -3.28 -16.06 12.92
N THR A 200 -2.76 -17.27 13.15
CA THR A 200 -2.90 -18.42 12.25
C THR A 200 -3.05 -19.72 13.06
N PRO A 201 -3.70 -20.77 12.52
CA PRO A 201 -3.76 -22.05 13.19
C PRO A 201 -2.36 -22.64 13.43
N PRO A 202 -2.10 -23.27 14.59
CA PRO A 202 -0.79 -23.86 14.89
C PRO A 202 -0.35 -24.92 13.88
N ASP A 203 -1.29 -25.76 13.42
CA ASP A 203 -0.99 -26.80 12.44
C ASP A 203 -0.50 -26.22 11.12
N SER A 204 -1.10 -25.12 10.66
CA SER A 204 -0.67 -24.39 9.46
C SER A 204 0.69 -23.70 9.65
N PHE A 205 0.98 -23.20 10.84
CA PHE A 205 2.23 -22.49 11.13
C PHE A 205 3.43 -23.43 11.29
N PHE A 206 3.23 -24.53 12.01
CA PHE A 206 4.28 -25.51 12.32
C PHE A 206 4.29 -26.70 11.36
N GLY A 207 3.39 -26.75 10.37
CA GLY A 207 3.31 -27.85 9.42
C GLY A 207 2.83 -29.17 10.02
N ARG A 208 2.13 -29.14 11.16
CA ARG A 208 1.66 -30.36 11.83
C ARG A 208 0.47 -30.93 11.08
N ASN A 209 0.39 -32.26 11.02
CA ASN A 209 -0.74 -32.97 10.43
C ASN A 209 -1.00 -32.59 8.95
N ILE A 210 0.03 -32.12 8.24
CA ILE A 210 -0.03 -31.83 6.79
C ILE A 210 0.80 -32.88 6.05
N ASP A 211 0.13 -33.67 5.21
CA ASP A 211 0.78 -34.73 4.43
C ASP A 211 1.91 -34.17 3.54
N GLY A 212 3.09 -34.80 3.62
CA GLY A 212 4.25 -34.43 2.82
C GLY A 212 5.01 -33.19 3.30
N VAL A 213 4.65 -32.62 4.45
CA VAL A 213 5.40 -31.55 5.12
C VAL A 213 6.22 -32.14 6.26
N ASP A 214 7.48 -31.75 6.35
CA ASP A 214 8.37 -32.08 7.47
C ASP A 214 8.26 -31.00 8.57
N PRO A 215 7.63 -31.28 9.72
CA PRO A 215 7.41 -30.28 10.78
C PRO A 215 8.72 -29.78 11.41
N ASP A 216 9.75 -30.62 11.48
CA ASP A 216 11.05 -30.22 12.05
C ASP A 216 11.74 -29.21 11.13
N LYS A 217 11.64 -29.43 9.82
CA LYS A 217 12.13 -28.46 8.83
C LYS A 217 11.35 -27.15 8.89
N VAL A 218 10.01 -27.20 8.97
CA VAL A 218 9.18 -25.98 9.10
C VAL A 218 9.55 -25.20 10.36
N LEU A 219 9.77 -25.88 11.48
CA LEU A 219 10.22 -25.25 12.72
C LEU A 219 11.59 -24.57 12.56
N ASP A 220 12.55 -25.22 11.91
CA ASP A 220 13.84 -24.63 11.58
C ASP A 220 13.70 -23.36 10.73
N GLU A 221 12.83 -23.39 9.72
CA GLU A 221 12.50 -22.20 8.92
C GLU A 221 11.88 -21.07 9.75
N LYS A 222 10.98 -21.37 10.70
CA LYS A 222 10.39 -20.36 11.60
C LYS A 222 11.42 -19.76 12.54
N ILE A 223 12.33 -20.57 13.05
CA ILE A 223 13.45 -20.09 13.87
C ILE A 223 14.32 -19.13 13.06
N GLY A 224 14.68 -19.51 11.83
CA GLY A 224 15.44 -18.66 10.92
C GLY A 224 14.73 -17.36 10.58
N PHE A 225 13.42 -17.42 10.31
CA PHE A 225 12.57 -16.25 10.07
C PHE A 225 12.67 -15.23 11.20
N PHE A 226 12.47 -15.64 12.46
CA PHE A 226 12.54 -14.71 13.59
C PHE A 226 13.95 -14.21 13.86
N ASN A 227 14.97 -15.07 13.71
CA ASN A 227 16.37 -14.63 13.85
C ASN A 227 16.67 -13.50 12.86
N TYR A 228 16.32 -13.70 11.59
CA TYR A 228 16.54 -12.73 10.52
C TYR A 228 15.83 -11.40 10.77
N PHE A 229 14.51 -11.43 11.00
CA PHE A 229 13.74 -10.18 11.13
C PHE A 229 14.00 -9.42 12.42
N SER A 230 14.39 -10.12 13.50
CA SER A 230 14.77 -9.44 14.75
C SER A 230 16.00 -8.54 14.60
N ASP A 231 16.96 -8.92 13.74
CA ASP A 231 18.14 -8.13 13.44
C ASP A 231 17.86 -7.07 12.36
N TYR A 232 17.15 -7.47 11.31
CA TYR A 232 16.86 -6.61 10.19
C TYR A 232 16.04 -5.39 10.60
N ASP A 233 14.98 -5.58 11.38
CA ASP A 233 14.12 -4.47 11.83
C ASP A 233 14.88 -3.47 12.72
N ILE A 234 15.84 -3.95 13.53
CA ILE A 234 16.72 -3.08 14.33
C ILE A 234 17.68 -2.30 13.44
N LEU A 235 18.30 -2.93 12.44
CA LEU A 235 19.19 -2.25 11.50
C LEU A 235 18.47 -1.20 10.67
N GLN A 236 17.25 -1.49 10.20
CA GLN A 236 16.41 -0.51 9.50
C GLN A 236 16.11 0.71 10.38
N LYS A 237 15.81 0.49 11.68
CA LYS A 237 15.59 1.59 12.63
C LYS A 237 16.83 2.44 12.84
N LEU A 238 18.01 1.82 12.97
CA LEU A 238 19.27 2.54 13.08
C LEU A 238 19.55 3.36 11.82
N SER A 239 19.31 2.80 10.63
CA SER A 239 19.45 3.52 9.37
C SER A 239 18.50 4.73 9.27
N ALA A 240 17.26 4.62 9.75
CA ALA A 240 16.34 5.75 9.85
C ALA A 240 16.76 6.76 10.92
N ALA A 241 17.27 6.29 12.06
CA ALA A 241 17.77 7.15 13.14
C ALA A 241 18.97 7.98 12.70
N HIS A 242 19.82 7.47 11.80
CA HIS A 242 20.97 8.21 11.30
C HIS A 242 20.54 9.47 10.57
N ARG A 243 19.51 9.37 9.73
CA ARG A 243 18.96 10.51 8.99
C ARG A 243 18.38 11.57 9.94
N ARG A 244 17.63 11.13 10.95
CA ARG A 244 17.13 12.03 12.01
C ARG A 244 18.26 12.74 12.77
N PHE A 245 19.40 12.07 12.94
CA PHE A 245 20.57 12.64 13.61
C PHE A 245 21.30 13.63 12.72
N GLU A 246 21.40 13.36 11.41
CA GLU A 246 21.92 14.32 10.43
C GLU A 246 21.05 15.58 10.35
N GLU A 247 19.74 15.42 10.44
CA GLU A 247 18.77 16.53 10.45
C GLU A 247 18.83 17.35 11.76
N ASP A 248 18.94 16.67 12.90
CA ASP A 248 19.00 17.32 14.22
C ASP A 248 19.85 16.52 15.22
N PRO A 249 21.15 16.83 15.34
CA PRO A 249 22.05 16.12 16.25
C PRO A 249 21.79 16.41 17.73
N THR A 250 20.90 17.35 18.04
CA THR A 250 20.53 17.70 19.42
C THR A 250 19.46 16.77 20.01
N LYS A 251 18.92 15.85 19.20
CA LYS A 251 17.88 14.91 19.59
C LYS A 251 18.42 13.50 19.84
N ARG A 252 17.79 12.82 20.79
CA ARG A 252 17.94 11.37 20.99
C ARG A 252 17.21 10.61 19.89
N VAL A 253 17.97 9.92 19.03
CA VAL A 253 17.45 9.28 17.82
C VAL A 253 17.21 7.77 17.94
N THR A 254 17.73 7.11 18.97
CA THR A 254 17.67 5.65 19.21
C THR A 254 17.25 5.32 20.65
N ARG A 255 16.24 6.02 21.18
CA ARG A 255 15.74 5.86 22.56
C ARG A 255 15.35 4.42 22.94
N ASN A 256 15.01 3.58 21.96
CA ASN A 256 14.72 2.17 22.16
C ASN A 256 15.93 1.39 22.73
N PHE A 257 17.17 1.81 22.45
CA PHE A 257 18.38 1.22 23.04
C PHE A 257 18.56 1.58 24.52
N GLU A 258 17.93 2.65 24.99
CA GLU A 258 17.89 3.01 26.42
C GLU A 258 16.79 2.28 27.18
N HIS A 259 15.97 1.49 26.48
CA HIS A 259 14.90 0.72 27.08
C HIS A 259 15.36 -0.72 27.32
N PRO A 260 15.13 -1.29 28.51
CA PRO A 260 15.55 -2.67 28.83
C PRO A 260 14.89 -3.72 27.92
N PHE A 261 13.69 -3.41 27.43
CA PHE A 261 12.90 -4.36 26.65
C PHE A 261 12.89 -4.07 25.14
N LEU A 262 12.99 -2.79 24.73
CA LEU A 262 12.86 -2.35 23.31
C LEU A 262 14.19 -2.34 22.53
N GLY A 263 15.28 -2.69 23.19
CA GLY A 263 16.59 -2.85 22.57
C GLY A 263 16.67 -4.08 21.64
N PRO A 264 17.87 -4.38 21.12
CA PRO A 264 18.10 -5.51 20.22
C PRO A 264 17.74 -6.87 20.86
N MET A 265 17.53 -7.88 19.99
CA MET A 265 17.36 -9.27 20.40
C MET A 265 18.68 -9.80 20.97
N THR A 266 18.73 -10.02 22.29
CA THR A 266 19.91 -10.61 22.95
C THR A 266 19.87 -12.13 22.84
N SER A 267 21.03 -12.78 23.01
CA SER A 267 21.17 -14.24 23.11
C SER A 267 20.15 -14.86 24.06
N LYS A 268 19.97 -14.26 25.25
CA LYS A 268 18.99 -14.75 26.22
C LYS A 268 17.54 -14.66 25.75
N LYS A 269 17.14 -13.54 25.12
CA LYS A 269 15.79 -13.38 24.56
C LYS A 269 15.55 -14.38 23.42
N GLN A 270 16.56 -14.59 22.57
CA GLN A 270 16.51 -15.53 21.46
C GLN A 270 16.41 -16.99 21.94
N GLU A 271 17.14 -17.40 22.98
CA GLU A 271 17.01 -18.71 23.61
C GLU A 271 15.57 -18.98 24.09
N ILE A 272 14.97 -17.99 24.76
CA ILE A 272 13.58 -18.10 25.25
C ILE A 272 12.63 -18.23 24.07
N LEU A 273 12.75 -17.37 23.05
CA LEU A 273 11.94 -17.46 21.83
C LEU A 273 12.05 -18.84 21.18
N HIS A 274 13.27 -19.36 21.01
CA HIS A 274 13.49 -20.68 20.40
C HIS A 274 12.88 -21.79 21.24
N SER A 275 13.01 -21.74 22.57
CA SER A 275 12.36 -22.70 23.47
C SER A 275 10.84 -22.64 23.29
N MET A 276 10.26 -21.43 23.18
CA MET A 276 8.82 -21.26 22.99
C MET A 276 8.34 -21.82 21.65
N LEU A 277 9.07 -21.55 20.57
CA LEU A 277 8.74 -22.08 19.25
C LEU A 277 8.82 -23.61 19.21
N ARG A 278 9.85 -24.20 19.83
CA ARG A 278 10.02 -25.66 19.90
C ARG A 278 8.89 -26.34 20.67
N GLY A 279 8.56 -25.88 21.89
CA GLY A 279 7.47 -26.47 22.65
C GLY A 279 6.11 -26.26 21.97
N ASN A 280 5.88 -25.05 21.41
CA ASN A 280 4.67 -24.79 20.62
C ASN A 280 4.70 -25.45 19.25
N ALA A 281 5.75 -26.12 18.81
CA ALA A 281 5.76 -26.96 17.61
C ALA A 281 5.34 -28.41 17.90
N VAL A 282 5.46 -28.87 19.15
CA VAL A 282 5.08 -30.22 19.57
C VAL A 282 3.80 -30.29 20.42
N GLY A 283 3.16 -29.14 20.66
CA GLY A 283 1.89 -29.04 21.36
C GLY A 283 2.06 -28.97 22.88
N GLU A 284 3.25 -28.57 23.33
CA GLU A 284 3.53 -28.36 24.75
C GLU A 284 2.66 -27.21 25.28
N LYS A 285 1.99 -27.47 26.40
CA LYS A 285 1.25 -26.43 27.12
C LYS A 285 2.19 -25.71 28.06
N TYR A 286 2.26 -24.39 27.96
CA TYR A 286 3.03 -23.59 28.89
C TYR A 286 2.21 -23.26 30.14
N GLU A 287 2.86 -23.36 31.29
CA GLU A 287 2.31 -22.93 32.58
C GLU A 287 1.87 -21.46 32.52
N ALA A 288 0.75 -21.13 33.19
CA ALA A 288 0.18 -19.78 33.20
C ALA A 288 1.21 -18.73 33.66
N ASP A 289 2.00 -19.03 34.69
CA ASP A 289 3.07 -18.16 35.18
C ASP A 289 4.15 -17.88 34.13
N ARG A 290 4.41 -18.84 33.24
CA ARG A 290 5.40 -18.70 32.17
C ARG A 290 4.86 -17.79 31.06
N LEU A 291 3.58 -17.96 30.69
CA LEU A 291 2.89 -17.08 29.75
C LEU A 291 2.72 -15.67 30.32
N GLN A 292 2.41 -15.54 31.62
CA GLN A 292 2.31 -14.26 32.30
C GLN A 292 3.65 -13.52 32.35
N ARG A 293 4.78 -14.23 32.49
CA ARG A 293 6.11 -13.62 32.39
C ARG A 293 6.43 -13.10 30.99
N ILE A 294 6.02 -13.82 29.94
CA ILE A 294 6.11 -13.33 28.55
C ILE A 294 5.20 -12.11 28.35
N ALA A 295 3.99 -12.16 28.91
CA ALA A 295 3.03 -11.05 28.89
C ALA A 295 3.51 -9.84 29.69
N GLY A 296 4.31 -10.07 30.73
CA GLY A 296 4.96 -9.07 31.55
C GLY A 296 6.27 -8.58 30.95
N TRP A 297 7.00 -7.80 31.75
CA TRP A 297 8.17 -7.05 31.31
C TRP A 297 9.46 -7.89 31.39
N GLU A 298 9.48 -8.99 32.12
CA GLU A 298 10.70 -9.75 32.43
C GLU A 298 11.20 -10.55 31.21
N ASN A 299 12.35 -10.16 30.63
CA ASN A 299 13.07 -10.91 29.59
C ASN A 299 12.24 -11.27 28.35
N SER A 300 11.14 -10.56 28.10
CA SER A 300 10.22 -10.93 27.04
C SER A 300 10.78 -10.53 25.67
N PHE A 301 10.99 -11.54 24.83
CA PHE A 301 11.36 -11.37 23.41
C PHE A 301 10.29 -10.60 22.62
N LYS A 302 9.08 -10.43 23.17
CA LYS A 302 8.00 -9.66 22.51
C LYS A 302 8.26 -8.16 22.41
N TYR A 303 9.23 -7.64 23.14
CA TYR A 303 9.54 -6.21 23.13
C TYR A 303 10.66 -5.85 22.16
N THR A 304 11.26 -6.81 21.45
CA THR A 304 12.18 -6.45 20.37
C THR A 304 11.35 -5.77 19.26
N GLY A 305 11.43 -4.45 19.13
CA GLY A 305 10.52 -3.76 18.23
C GLY A 305 10.68 -4.28 16.80
N GLY A 306 9.55 -4.54 16.11
CA GLY A 306 9.53 -5.24 14.83
C GLY A 306 8.43 -6.32 14.82
N THR A 307 8.65 -7.39 14.05
CA THR A 307 7.79 -8.59 14.06
C THR A 307 8.19 -9.55 15.19
N VAL A 308 7.28 -9.86 16.11
CA VAL A 308 7.52 -10.73 17.28
C VAL A 308 6.48 -11.84 17.41
N TYR A 309 6.87 -12.94 18.07
CA TYR A 309 5.96 -14.02 18.43
C TYR A 309 5.21 -13.72 19.74
N ARG A 310 3.91 -14.04 19.82
CA ARG A 310 3.04 -13.78 20.99
C ARG A 310 2.30 -15.03 21.46
N PRO A 311 3.00 -15.99 22.10
CA PRO A 311 2.35 -17.19 22.62
C PRO A 311 1.43 -16.91 23.83
N ASP A 312 1.51 -15.71 24.42
CA ASP A 312 0.78 -15.31 25.62
C ASP A 312 -0.68 -14.87 25.40
N ILE A 313 -1.10 -14.57 24.16
CA ILE A 313 -2.45 -14.04 23.88
C ILE A 313 -3.48 -15.18 23.72
N LEU A 314 -3.24 -16.12 22.78
CA LEU A 314 -4.17 -17.23 22.50
C LEU A 314 -3.56 -18.62 22.77
N GLY A 315 -2.32 -18.68 23.27
CA GLY A 315 -1.67 -19.92 23.69
C GLY A 315 -1.63 -20.98 22.59
N GLU A 316 -2.12 -22.18 22.93
CA GLU A 316 -2.17 -23.34 22.02
C GLU A 316 -3.24 -23.22 20.93
N ARG A 317 -4.18 -22.26 21.03
CA ARG A 317 -5.31 -22.17 20.11
C ARG A 317 -4.90 -21.60 18.76
N ARG A 318 -4.06 -20.57 18.77
CA ARG A 318 -3.60 -19.84 17.59
C ARG A 318 -2.19 -19.33 17.82
N VAL A 319 -1.37 -19.40 16.77
CA VAL A 319 -0.06 -18.75 16.75
C VAL A 319 -0.32 -17.29 16.41
N ILE A 320 0.16 -16.39 17.27
CA ILE A 320 0.07 -14.95 17.03
C ILE A 320 1.45 -14.39 16.77
N MET A 321 1.56 -13.62 15.71
CA MET A 321 2.65 -12.69 15.47
C MET A 321 2.13 -11.28 15.65
N GLU A 322 2.96 -10.42 16.21
CA GLU A 322 2.63 -9.02 16.42
C GLU A 322 3.69 -8.16 15.75
N VAL A 323 3.23 -7.11 15.08
CA VAL A 323 4.05 -6.07 14.51
C VAL A 323 3.95 -4.86 15.41
N ARG A 324 5.09 -4.49 15.99
CA ARG A 324 5.23 -3.35 16.91
C ARG A 324 6.11 -2.26 16.34
N ASP A 325 6.10 -1.13 17.06
CA ASP A 325 7.07 -0.05 16.89
C ASP A 325 6.95 0.61 15.50
N ALA A 326 5.71 0.98 15.20
CA ALA A 326 5.29 1.85 14.10
C ALA A 326 4.51 3.06 14.67
N HIS A 327 5.08 3.67 15.72
CA HIS A 327 4.45 4.79 16.44
C HIS A 327 4.07 5.91 15.47
N LYS A 328 2.76 6.16 15.34
CA LYS A 328 2.19 7.15 14.43
C LYS A 328 2.71 7.03 12.99
N ASN A 329 2.90 5.80 12.54
CA ASN A 329 3.35 5.50 11.19
C ASN A 329 2.62 4.28 10.64
N PHE A 330 1.37 4.49 10.22
CA PHE A 330 0.54 3.44 9.66
C PHE A 330 1.15 2.77 8.41
N SER A 331 1.93 3.53 7.62
CA SER A 331 2.62 2.97 6.45
C SER A 331 3.68 1.94 6.84
N LEU A 332 4.45 2.19 7.90
CA LEU A 332 5.44 1.23 8.40
C LEU A 332 4.76 0.02 9.06
N LEU A 333 3.65 0.23 9.78
CA LEU A 333 2.88 -0.84 10.39
C LEU A 333 2.33 -1.79 9.34
N SER A 334 1.63 -1.23 8.34
CA SER A 334 1.05 -2.01 7.24
C SER A 334 2.14 -2.76 6.49
N ASP A 335 3.24 -2.11 6.11
CA ASP A 335 4.36 -2.76 5.45
C ASP A 335 4.89 -4.02 6.18
N ARG A 336 5.18 -3.89 7.48
CA ARG A 336 5.66 -5.03 8.28
C ARG A 336 4.60 -6.11 8.49
N LEU A 337 3.32 -5.72 8.60
CA LEU A 337 2.21 -6.66 8.68
C LEU A 337 2.08 -7.46 7.39
N LEU A 338 2.22 -6.79 6.25
CA LEU A 338 2.19 -7.38 4.92
C LEU A 338 3.32 -8.36 4.67
N ARG A 339 4.54 -7.97 5.04
CA ARG A 339 5.68 -8.87 5.06
C ARG A 339 5.39 -10.12 5.91
N SER A 340 4.79 -9.94 7.09
CA SER A 340 4.44 -11.07 7.97
C SER A 340 3.35 -11.96 7.33
N LEU A 341 2.33 -11.36 6.71
CA LEU A 341 1.25 -12.05 6.01
C LEU A 341 1.79 -12.90 4.86
N TYR A 342 2.71 -12.36 4.06
CA TYR A 342 3.42 -13.08 3.00
C TYR A 342 3.96 -14.42 3.50
N PHE A 343 4.73 -14.42 4.58
CA PHE A 343 5.36 -15.66 5.06
C PHE A 343 4.36 -16.64 5.67
N MET A 344 3.22 -16.14 6.16
CA MET A 344 2.14 -17.00 6.62
C MET A 344 1.41 -17.66 5.44
N GLN A 345 1.35 -16.99 4.29
CA GLN A 345 0.69 -17.46 3.07
C GLN A 345 1.57 -18.38 2.22
N HIS A 346 2.82 -17.99 1.99
CA HIS A 346 3.73 -18.67 1.06
C HIS A 346 4.71 -19.63 1.77
N GLY A 347 4.72 -19.63 3.11
CA GLY A 347 5.68 -20.39 3.88
C GLY A 347 7.01 -19.65 4.03
N THR A 348 7.96 -20.33 4.65
CA THR A 348 9.27 -19.76 5.05
C THR A 348 10.43 -20.56 4.46
N GLY A 349 10.19 -21.24 3.33
CA GLY A 349 11.18 -22.08 2.66
C GLY A 349 12.48 -21.32 2.38
N GLY A 350 13.61 -21.93 2.72
CA GLY A 350 14.95 -21.34 2.58
C GLY A 350 15.40 -20.49 3.77
N MET A 351 14.54 -20.26 4.77
CA MET A 351 14.92 -19.60 6.02
C MET A 351 15.64 -20.54 7.00
N ASP A 352 15.58 -21.85 6.80
CA ASP A 352 16.23 -22.85 7.66
C ASP A 352 17.75 -22.65 7.74
N GLU A 353 18.38 -22.12 6.70
CA GLU A 353 19.80 -21.74 6.69
C GLU A 353 20.12 -20.63 7.70
N LEU A 354 19.13 -19.81 8.06
CA LEU A 354 19.26 -18.69 8.99
C LEU A 354 18.98 -19.06 10.45
N LYS A 355 18.63 -20.33 10.73
CA LYS A 355 18.33 -20.76 12.11
C LYS A 355 19.53 -20.66 13.06
N ASN A 356 20.73 -20.69 12.50
CA ASN A 356 22.00 -20.65 13.22
C ASN A 356 22.68 -19.27 13.21
N LEU A 357 21.97 -18.22 12.78
CA LEU A 357 22.50 -16.86 12.85
C LEU A 357 22.94 -16.53 14.28
N LYS A 358 24.15 -15.96 14.39
CA LYS A 358 24.80 -15.71 15.68
C LYS A 358 24.04 -14.63 16.46
N SER A 359 23.57 -14.98 17.64
CA SER A 359 22.87 -14.07 18.54
C SER A 359 23.78 -12.95 19.06
N PHE A 360 23.21 -11.78 19.33
CA PHE A 360 23.92 -10.69 20.02
C PHE A 360 24.21 -11.07 21.48
N ASP A 361 25.48 -11.10 21.88
CA ASP A 361 25.89 -11.37 23.26
C ASP A 361 26.20 -10.05 23.97
N PRO A 362 25.25 -9.47 24.73
CA PRO A 362 25.45 -8.16 25.35
C PRO A 362 26.61 -8.14 26.36
N PHE A 363 27.07 -9.29 26.88
CA PHE A 363 28.18 -9.35 27.82
C PHE A 363 29.52 -9.39 27.08
N GLY A 364 29.74 -10.45 26.27
CA GLY A 364 30.98 -10.61 25.53
C GLY A 364 31.23 -9.49 24.51
N ASP A 365 30.17 -8.93 23.92
CA ASP A 365 30.32 -7.82 22.96
C ASP A 365 30.63 -6.49 23.65
N PHE A 366 30.16 -6.28 24.88
CA PHE A 366 30.46 -5.06 25.66
C PHE A 366 31.91 -5.06 26.17
N GLU A 367 32.46 -6.22 26.51
CA GLU A 367 33.86 -6.38 26.92
C GLU A 367 34.87 -6.02 25.82
N LYS A 368 34.42 -5.94 24.56
CA LYS A 368 35.27 -5.50 23.42
C LYS A 368 35.58 -4.00 23.47
N PHE A 369 34.87 -3.22 24.27
CA PHE A 369 35.18 -1.82 24.46
C PHE A 369 36.35 -1.60 25.42
N PRO A 370 37.10 -0.50 25.26
CA PRO A 370 38.03 -0.02 26.28
C PRO A 370 37.35 0.21 27.64
N THR A 371 38.06 -0.01 28.75
CA THR A 371 37.51 0.15 30.11
C THR A 371 36.93 1.54 30.37
N ASP A 372 37.58 2.59 29.90
CA ASP A 372 37.10 3.97 30.03
C ASP A 372 35.78 4.22 29.29
N VAL A 373 35.61 3.61 28.11
CA VAL A 373 34.34 3.66 27.37
C VAL A 373 33.26 2.86 28.09
N GLN A 374 33.60 1.69 28.63
CA GLN A 374 32.65 0.87 29.40
C GLN A 374 32.12 1.64 30.63
N GLU A 375 33.02 2.21 31.42
CA GLU A 375 32.68 3.03 32.59
C GLU A 375 31.75 4.18 32.23
N GLU A 376 32.04 4.89 31.14
CA GLU A 376 31.27 6.06 30.72
C GLU A 376 29.89 5.68 30.18
N LEU A 377 29.78 4.60 29.40
CA LEU A 377 28.50 4.09 28.94
C LEU A 377 27.61 3.64 30.12
N THR A 378 28.19 2.97 31.12
CA THR A 378 27.46 2.60 32.34
C THR A 378 26.98 3.83 33.11
N ARG A 379 27.76 4.91 33.14
CA ARG A 379 27.38 6.17 33.81
C ARG A 379 26.28 6.92 33.06
N LEU A 380 26.42 7.08 31.74
CA LEU A 380 25.50 7.85 30.89
C LEU A 380 24.16 7.12 30.67
N PHE A 381 24.17 5.79 30.64
CA PHE A 381 22.99 4.95 30.41
C PHE A 381 22.81 3.94 31.55
N PRO A 382 22.52 4.42 32.78
CA PRO A 382 22.50 3.58 33.97
C PRO A 382 21.42 2.50 33.91
N ASN A 383 21.63 1.44 34.69
CA ASN A 383 20.65 0.38 34.89
C ASN A 383 19.30 0.98 35.31
N LYS A 384 18.21 0.49 34.71
CA LYS A 384 16.84 0.99 34.91
C LYS A 384 16.11 0.35 36.09
N ALA A 385 16.77 -0.49 36.89
CA ALA A 385 16.26 -1.05 38.12
C ALA A 385 15.96 0.06 39.12
N ASN A 386 14.73 0.09 39.63
CA ASN A 386 14.34 0.99 40.68
C ASN A 386 14.91 0.46 42.01
N PRO A 387 15.77 1.23 42.70
CA PRO A 387 16.52 0.75 43.86
C PRO A 387 15.63 0.32 45.05
N ASN A 388 14.34 0.65 45.02
CA ASN A 388 13.37 0.28 46.06
C ASN A 388 12.80 -1.13 45.90
N TYR A 389 13.12 -1.83 44.82
CA TYR A 389 12.65 -3.20 44.59
C TYR A 389 13.82 -4.20 44.60
N GLU A 390 13.54 -5.39 45.11
CA GLU A 390 14.43 -6.53 44.98
C GLU A 390 14.16 -7.20 43.63
N TYR A 391 15.20 -7.35 42.83
CA TYR A 391 15.13 -7.99 41.52
C TYR A 391 15.89 -9.31 41.56
N ASP A 392 15.35 -10.33 40.91
CA ASP A 392 16.13 -11.51 40.56
C ASP A 392 17.39 -11.10 39.76
N PRO A 393 18.54 -11.76 39.96
CA PRO A 393 19.80 -11.42 39.27
C PRO A 393 19.69 -11.36 37.74
N GLU A 394 18.89 -12.23 37.12
CA GLU A 394 18.69 -12.26 35.67
C GLU A 394 17.81 -11.08 35.21
N LEU A 395 16.80 -10.71 35.98
CA LEU A 395 16.00 -9.52 35.70
C LEU A 395 16.83 -8.24 35.85
N LYS A 396 17.69 -8.17 36.87
CA LYS A 396 18.61 -7.05 37.06
C LYS A 396 19.56 -6.88 35.88
N LYS A 397 20.08 -7.98 35.32
CA LYS A 397 20.91 -7.97 34.10
C LYS A 397 20.14 -7.45 32.88
N ALA A 398 18.87 -7.80 32.73
CA ALA A 398 18.03 -7.31 31.64
C ALA A 398 17.82 -5.77 31.68
N LEU A 399 17.99 -5.17 32.87
CA LEU A 399 17.86 -3.73 33.10
C LEU A 399 19.15 -2.95 32.82
N ASP A 400 20.26 -3.62 32.47
CA ASP A 400 21.54 -3.01 32.09
C ASP A 400 21.53 -2.49 30.64
N VAL A 401 20.80 -1.40 30.41
CA VAL A 401 20.58 -0.84 29.05
C VAL A 401 21.84 -0.35 28.35
N PHE A 402 22.89 0.03 29.09
CA PHE A 402 24.17 0.43 28.51
C PHE A 402 24.80 -0.66 27.64
N ARG A 403 24.50 -1.95 27.88
CA ARG A 403 25.04 -3.05 27.07
C ARG A 403 24.42 -3.10 25.68
N ASN A 404 23.24 -2.53 25.46
CA ASN A 404 22.62 -2.47 24.13
C ASN A 404 23.51 -1.70 23.13
N PHE A 405 24.32 -0.75 23.61
CA PHE A 405 25.27 0.00 22.77
C PHE A 405 26.46 -0.84 22.27
N ALA A 406 26.61 -2.08 22.75
CA ALA A 406 27.56 -3.05 22.20
C ALA A 406 27.05 -3.77 20.95
N TYR A 407 25.80 -3.56 20.52
CA TYR A 407 25.22 -4.21 19.34
C TYR A 407 26.10 -4.14 18.07
N PRO A 408 26.74 -3.00 17.73
CA PRO A 408 27.67 -2.93 16.60
C PRO A 408 28.85 -3.90 16.70
N MET A 409 29.28 -4.22 17.93
CA MET A 409 30.48 -5.01 18.20
C MET A 409 30.28 -6.52 18.08
N ARG A 410 29.05 -6.97 17.83
CA ARG A 410 28.76 -8.37 17.59
C ARG A 410 29.54 -8.92 16.40
N ASP A 411 29.70 -10.23 16.39
CA ASP A 411 30.29 -10.94 15.27
C ASP A 411 29.23 -11.20 14.19
N TRP A 412 29.44 -10.57 13.03
CA TRP A 412 28.55 -10.64 11.86
C TRP A 412 28.98 -11.70 10.83
N SER A 413 30.04 -12.49 11.09
CA SER A 413 30.60 -13.40 10.09
C SER A 413 29.60 -14.45 9.59
N GLU A 414 28.78 -15.00 10.49
CA GLU A 414 27.77 -16.00 10.12
C GLU A 414 26.64 -15.39 9.28
N HIS A 415 26.23 -14.14 9.56
CA HIS A 415 25.27 -13.41 8.73
C HIS A 415 25.81 -13.17 7.33
N LEU A 416 27.04 -12.63 7.23
CA LEU A 416 27.64 -12.34 5.94
C LEU A 416 27.85 -13.61 5.12
N ARG A 417 28.23 -14.72 5.74
CA ARG A 417 28.32 -16.02 5.07
C ARG A 417 26.96 -16.50 4.58
N ALA A 418 25.94 -16.48 5.44
CA ALA A 418 24.59 -16.88 5.07
C ALA A 418 24.03 -16.03 3.91
N PHE A 419 24.39 -14.75 3.85
CA PHE A 419 23.92 -13.85 2.79
C PHE A 419 24.77 -13.90 1.51
N GLY A 420 25.87 -14.64 1.49
CA GLY A 420 26.85 -14.58 0.41
C GLY A 420 27.46 -13.18 0.24
N LYS A 421 27.67 -12.48 1.37
CA LYS A 421 28.16 -11.10 1.48
C LYS A 421 29.49 -11.00 2.25
N GLU A 422 30.32 -12.03 2.19
CA GLU A 422 31.62 -12.03 2.85
C GLU A 422 32.55 -10.93 2.32
N GLU A 423 32.32 -10.42 1.10
CA GLU A 423 33.09 -9.32 0.51
C GLU A 423 33.01 -8.01 1.30
N ILE A 424 31.97 -7.79 2.11
CA ILE A 424 31.85 -6.60 2.96
C ILE A 424 32.43 -6.79 4.37
N SER A 425 33.05 -7.93 4.68
CA SER A 425 33.59 -8.21 6.03
C SER A 425 34.61 -7.15 6.49
N ASP A 426 35.50 -6.73 5.60
CA ASP A 426 36.47 -5.67 5.90
C ASP A 426 35.81 -4.31 6.14
N GLN A 427 34.73 -4.00 5.41
CA GLN A 427 33.93 -2.78 5.62
C GLN A 427 33.24 -2.81 6.98
N VAL A 428 32.67 -3.95 7.38
CA VAL A 428 32.07 -4.12 8.71
C VAL A 428 33.12 -3.90 9.80
N ARG A 429 34.31 -4.51 9.68
CA ARG A 429 35.40 -4.32 10.65
C ARG A 429 35.82 -2.84 10.74
N GLN A 430 35.96 -2.16 9.60
CA GLN A 430 36.27 -0.73 9.57
C GLN A 430 35.19 0.12 10.25
N ALA A 431 33.91 -0.19 10.02
CA ALA A 431 32.80 0.49 10.69
C ALA A 431 32.78 0.24 12.21
N GLN A 432 33.11 -0.97 12.66
CA GLN A 432 33.27 -1.29 14.08
C GLN A 432 34.44 -0.52 14.72
N ASP A 433 35.57 -0.43 14.02
CA ASP A 433 36.73 0.33 14.49
C ASP A 433 36.41 1.84 14.56
N ALA A 434 35.76 2.39 13.52
CA ALA A 434 35.31 3.77 13.51
C ALA A 434 34.31 4.07 14.63
N TYR A 435 33.39 3.14 14.91
CA TYR A 435 32.44 3.27 16.02
C TYR A 435 33.17 3.32 17.37
N LYS A 436 34.12 2.42 17.63
CA LYS A 436 34.93 2.43 18.86
C LYS A 436 35.72 3.72 19.03
N GLU A 437 36.38 4.19 17.97
CA GLU A 437 37.15 5.45 18.02
C GLU A 437 36.24 6.66 18.26
N LYS A 438 35.05 6.68 17.67
CA LYS A 438 34.07 7.75 17.90
C LYS A 438 33.59 7.78 19.34
N LEU A 439 33.30 6.62 19.94
CA LEU A 439 32.97 6.53 21.36
C LEU A 439 34.13 7.02 22.25
N ARG A 440 35.37 6.58 21.98
CA ARG A 440 36.57 7.08 22.70
C ARG A 440 36.69 8.60 22.65
N ALA A 441 36.49 9.19 21.46
CA ALA A 441 36.55 10.64 21.29
C ALA A 441 35.45 11.36 22.09
N ILE A 442 34.21 10.86 22.06
CA ILE A 442 33.10 11.41 22.86
C ILE A 442 33.43 11.34 24.35
N VAL A 443 33.87 10.19 24.85
CA VAL A 443 34.25 9.99 26.26
C VAL A 443 35.39 10.92 26.68
N GLY A 444 36.39 11.10 25.82
CA GLY A 444 37.47 12.07 26.04
C GLY A 444 36.95 13.49 26.23
N ARG A 445 36.01 13.92 25.38
CA ARG A 445 35.38 15.25 25.47
C ARG A 445 34.50 15.42 26.71
N VAL A 446 33.77 14.37 27.11
CA VAL A 446 33.00 14.36 28.38
C VAL A 446 33.93 14.52 29.58
N ARG A 447 35.01 13.74 29.64
CA ARG A 447 35.98 13.80 30.75
C ARG A 447 36.75 15.12 30.79
N ALA A 448 36.96 15.75 29.63
CA ALA A 448 37.50 17.10 29.51
C ALA A 448 36.48 18.22 29.77
N GLN A 449 35.21 17.87 30.07
CA GLN A 449 34.10 18.81 30.27
C GLN A 449 33.81 19.73 29.07
N GLU A 450 34.15 19.28 27.86
CA GLU A 450 33.88 20.01 26.61
C GLU A 450 32.42 19.85 26.14
N ILE A 451 31.77 18.77 26.57
CA ILE A 451 30.36 18.48 26.31
C ILE A 451 29.71 17.94 27.58
N ASP A 452 28.41 18.17 27.72
CA ASP A 452 27.62 17.63 28.83
C ASP A 452 27.07 16.22 28.55
N ASP A 453 26.46 15.62 29.57
CA ASP A 453 25.87 14.28 29.48
C ASP A 453 24.77 14.16 28.43
N THR A 454 24.01 15.23 28.19
CA THR A 454 22.92 15.23 27.22
C THR A 454 23.49 15.18 25.81
N GLN A 455 24.47 16.05 25.52
CA GLN A 455 25.17 16.07 24.25
C GLN A 455 25.92 14.76 24.01
N ALA A 456 26.60 14.22 25.02
CA ALA A 456 27.28 12.93 24.92
C ALA A 456 26.31 11.79 24.59
N ALA A 457 25.16 11.71 25.28
CA ALA A 457 24.15 10.70 25.00
C ALA A 457 23.61 10.80 23.57
N ASN A 458 23.37 12.02 23.08
CA ASN A 458 22.94 12.25 21.70
C ASN A 458 24.01 11.82 20.69
N GLU A 459 25.28 12.22 20.88
CA GLU A 459 26.39 11.86 19.99
C GLU A 459 26.66 10.34 19.96
N ILE A 460 26.51 9.65 21.11
CA ILE A 460 26.63 8.18 21.19
C ILE A 460 25.50 7.49 20.41
N GLN A 461 24.26 7.97 20.53
CA GLN A 461 23.13 7.46 19.74
C GLN A 461 23.32 7.72 18.24
N GLY A 462 23.87 8.88 17.88
CA GLY A 462 24.24 9.21 16.51
C GLY A 462 25.32 8.26 15.96
N ALA A 463 26.36 7.96 16.74
CA ALA A 463 27.40 7.00 16.38
C ALA A 463 26.85 5.59 16.18
N LEU A 464 25.92 5.16 17.05
CA LEU A 464 25.24 3.87 16.92
C LEU A 464 24.41 3.80 15.63
N ALA A 465 23.70 4.87 15.28
CA ALA A 465 22.89 4.95 14.07
C ALA A 465 23.76 4.95 12.79
N GLU A 466 24.88 5.67 12.82
CA GLU A 466 25.85 5.74 11.71
C GLU A 466 26.48 4.38 11.38
N PHE A 467 26.75 3.54 12.38
CA PHE A 467 27.28 2.19 12.17
C PHE A 467 26.43 1.37 11.19
N SER A 468 25.09 1.43 11.30
CA SER A 468 24.20 0.65 10.44
C SER A 468 24.39 0.98 8.95
N ASN A 469 24.61 2.27 8.64
CA ASN A 469 24.79 2.73 7.27
C ASN A 469 26.23 2.52 6.77
N SER A 470 27.24 2.79 7.59
CA SER A 470 28.64 2.67 7.19
C SER A 470 29.11 1.22 7.05
N SER A 471 28.53 0.30 7.82
CA SER A 471 28.87 -1.13 7.78
C SER A 471 28.37 -1.86 6.53
N GLY A 472 27.33 -1.34 5.86
CA GLY A 472 26.69 -2.00 4.72
C GLY A 472 25.82 -3.22 5.09
N ILE A 473 25.70 -3.55 6.38
CA ILE A 473 24.98 -4.74 6.85
C ILE A 473 23.48 -4.62 6.58
N ALA A 474 22.86 -3.47 6.87
CA ALA A 474 21.44 -3.26 6.59
C ALA A 474 21.09 -3.54 5.11
N LYS A 475 21.98 -3.13 4.20
CA LYS A 475 21.85 -3.37 2.76
C LYS A 475 22.11 -4.83 2.38
N ALA A 476 22.96 -5.54 3.12
CA ALA A 476 23.16 -6.98 2.94
C ALA A 476 21.89 -7.77 3.29
N PHE A 477 21.21 -7.42 4.39
CA PHE A 477 19.89 -7.95 4.71
C PHE A 477 18.88 -7.61 3.60
N GLU A 478 18.72 -6.33 3.25
CA GLU A 478 17.81 -5.91 2.15
C GLU A 478 18.05 -6.71 0.86
N SER A 479 19.32 -6.88 0.47
CA SER A 479 19.70 -7.66 -0.71
C SER A 479 19.40 -9.15 -0.58
N TYR A 480 19.58 -9.73 0.61
CA TYR A 480 19.26 -11.14 0.84
C TYR A 480 17.76 -11.38 0.72
N GLU A 481 16.95 -10.50 1.32
CA GLU A 481 15.50 -10.53 1.18
C GLU A 481 15.08 -10.39 -0.29
N ASP A 482 15.60 -9.42 -1.03
CA ASP A 482 15.26 -9.25 -2.45
C ASP A 482 15.67 -10.45 -3.34
N ASN A 483 16.83 -11.06 -3.09
CA ASN A 483 17.39 -12.08 -4.00
C ASN A 483 16.97 -13.51 -3.66
N VAL A 484 16.93 -13.86 -2.36
CA VAL A 484 16.67 -15.24 -1.91
C VAL A 484 15.19 -15.41 -1.58
N ILE A 485 14.56 -14.39 -1.00
CA ILE A 485 13.16 -14.46 -0.60
C ILE A 485 12.24 -14.06 -1.77
N PHE A 486 12.61 -13.04 -2.55
CA PHE A 486 11.81 -12.55 -3.69
C PHE A 486 12.39 -12.87 -5.08
N ALA A 487 13.41 -13.72 -5.18
CA ALA A 487 13.93 -14.33 -6.42
C ALA A 487 14.26 -13.37 -7.58
N GLY A 488 14.56 -12.08 -7.31
CA GLY A 488 14.99 -11.11 -8.33
C GLY A 488 14.00 -10.80 -9.46
N ASN A 489 12.76 -11.31 -9.43
CA ASN A 489 11.76 -11.19 -10.51
C ASN A 489 10.88 -9.94 -10.36
N LYS A 490 11.49 -8.76 -10.30
CA LYS A 490 10.73 -7.50 -10.45
C LYS A 490 10.26 -7.33 -11.91
N GLY A 491 9.07 -7.84 -12.23
CA GLY A 491 8.21 -7.23 -13.26
C GLY A 491 7.57 -8.11 -14.36
N ALA A 492 8.11 -9.27 -14.73
CA ALA A 492 7.65 -9.99 -15.93
C ALA A 492 6.53 -11.04 -15.67
N THR A 493 6.56 -11.74 -14.55
CA THR A 493 5.72 -12.93 -14.29
C THR A 493 4.38 -12.63 -13.60
N PHE A 494 4.30 -11.53 -12.86
CA PHE A 494 3.15 -11.19 -12.00
C PHE A 494 2.03 -10.42 -12.69
N ASN A 495 2.39 -9.53 -13.63
CA ASN A 495 1.43 -8.93 -14.56
C ASN A 495 0.79 -10.00 -15.44
N GLN A 496 1.52 -11.07 -15.76
CA GLN A 496 1.01 -12.16 -16.55
C GLN A 496 0.03 -13.08 -15.78
N PHE A 497 0.27 -13.34 -14.49
CA PHE A 497 -0.65 -14.15 -13.67
C PHE A 497 -1.95 -13.42 -13.30
N VAL A 498 -1.92 -12.15 -12.85
CA VAL A 498 -3.17 -11.39 -12.62
C VAL A 498 -3.94 -11.23 -13.89
N LYS A 499 -3.25 -11.05 -15.00
CA LYS A 499 -3.86 -11.04 -16.33
C LYS A 499 -4.50 -12.38 -16.68
N GLU A 500 -3.84 -13.52 -16.47
CA GLU A 500 -4.41 -14.85 -16.71
C GLU A 500 -5.60 -15.15 -15.77
N ALA A 501 -5.46 -14.94 -14.46
CA ALA A 501 -6.53 -15.13 -13.47
C ALA A 501 -7.71 -14.16 -13.67
N THR A 502 -7.43 -12.91 -14.06
CA THR A 502 -8.45 -11.95 -14.48
C THR A 502 -9.09 -12.51 -15.75
N ILE A 503 -8.37 -12.67 -16.86
CA ILE A 503 -8.88 -13.24 -18.11
C ILE A 503 -9.68 -14.54 -17.93
N GLU A 504 -9.38 -15.38 -16.93
CA GLU A 504 -10.02 -16.68 -16.72
C GLU A 504 -11.15 -16.68 -15.67
N ALA A 505 -11.28 -15.67 -14.81
CA ALA A 505 -12.32 -15.61 -13.77
C ALA A 505 -13.62 -14.91 -14.20
N GLY A 506 -14.75 -15.42 -13.69
CA GLY A 506 -16.09 -14.80 -13.76
C GLY A 506 -16.77 -14.85 -15.13
N ALA A 507 -17.88 -14.11 -15.26
CA ALA A 507 -18.68 -14.03 -16.49
C ALA A 507 -17.90 -13.44 -17.69
N LEU A 508 -16.83 -12.68 -17.43
CA LEU A 508 -15.97 -12.08 -18.44
C LEU A 508 -14.88 -13.02 -18.96
N SER A 509 -14.77 -14.25 -18.45
CA SER A 509 -13.70 -15.17 -18.83
C SER A 509 -13.63 -15.45 -20.34
N SER A 510 -14.80 -15.66 -20.95
CA SER A 510 -14.95 -15.83 -22.39
C SER A 510 -14.70 -14.57 -23.22
N SER A 511 -14.43 -13.43 -22.56
CA SER A 511 -14.31 -12.13 -23.21
C SER A 511 -12.92 -11.72 -23.61
N PHE A 512 -11.91 -12.53 -23.32
CA PHE A 512 -10.53 -12.18 -23.63
C PHE A 512 -9.94 -13.17 -24.63
N PRO A 513 -9.07 -12.72 -25.54
CA PRO A 513 -8.36 -13.62 -26.41
C PRO A 513 -7.39 -14.50 -25.61
N ALA A 514 -7.13 -15.72 -26.08
CA ALA A 514 -6.21 -16.66 -25.44
C ALA A 514 -4.79 -16.11 -25.23
N LYS A 515 -4.42 -15.04 -25.94
CA LYS A 515 -3.19 -14.29 -25.72
C LYS A 515 -3.52 -12.81 -25.62
N VAL A 516 -3.08 -12.18 -24.55
CA VAL A 516 -3.12 -10.73 -24.35
C VAL A 516 -1.69 -10.22 -24.20
N TRP A 517 -1.35 -9.04 -24.73
CA TRP A 517 -0.05 -8.40 -24.57
C TRP A 517 -0.01 -7.60 -23.27
N SER A 518 1.14 -7.54 -22.60
CA SER A 518 1.31 -6.84 -21.32
C SER A 518 2.08 -5.55 -21.46
N GLY A 519 1.84 -4.61 -20.54
CA GLY A 519 2.59 -3.37 -20.39
C GLY A 519 1.78 -2.13 -20.76
N PRO A 520 2.39 -0.94 -20.67
CA PRO A 520 1.72 0.32 -20.96
C PRO A 520 1.00 0.30 -22.31
N LEU A 521 -0.22 0.82 -22.35
CA LEU A 521 -1.07 0.77 -23.54
C LEU A 521 -0.40 1.41 -24.77
N ASP A 522 0.37 2.49 -24.59
CA ASP A 522 1.07 3.16 -25.69
C ASP A 522 2.22 2.31 -26.27
N GLU A 523 2.93 1.55 -25.45
CA GLU A 523 3.97 0.62 -25.88
C GLU A 523 3.38 -0.55 -26.66
N ARG A 524 2.28 -1.15 -26.16
CA ARG A 524 1.56 -2.22 -26.86
C ARG A 524 1.10 -1.77 -28.24
N VAL A 525 0.58 -0.55 -28.37
CA VAL A 525 0.11 -0.03 -29.66
C VAL A 525 1.25 0.34 -30.62
N LYS A 526 2.38 0.85 -30.11
CA LYS A 526 3.59 1.05 -30.93
C LYS A 526 4.08 -0.28 -31.52
N LEU A 527 4.10 -1.34 -30.71
CA LEU A 527 4.46 -2.68 -31.18
C LEU A 527 3.47 -3.20 -32.23
N LEU A 528 2.17 -2.96 -32.06
CA LEU A 528 1.15 -3.32 -33.05
C LEU A 528 1.39 -2.62 -34.38
N GLN A 529 1.69 -1.32 -34.36
CA GLN A 529 2.04 -0.56 -35.56
C GLN A 529 3.30 -1.11 -36.23
N GLN A 530 4.34 -1.46 -35.47
CA GLN A 530 5.58 -2.04 -36.00
C GLN A 530 5.35 -3.39 -36.69
N LYS A 531 4.42 -4.19 -36.17
CA LYS A 531 4.04 -5.48 -36.77
C LYS A 531 3.21 -5.32 -38.04
N PHE A 532 2.48 -4.21 -38.15
CA PHE A 532 1.53 -3.93 -39.22
C PHE A 532 1.76 -2.56 -39.89
N PRO A 533 2.98 -2.25 -40.38
CA PRO A 533 3.36 -0.90 -40.80
C PRO A 533 2.65 -0.46 -42.08
N ASN A 534 2.19 -1.40 -42.90
CA ASN A 534 1.51 -1.12 -44.18
C ASN A 534 0.02 -0.83 -44.02
N ILE A 535 -0.56 -1.11 -42.85
CA ILE A 535 -1.99 -0.93 -42.58
C ILE A 535 -2.26 0.05 -41.45
N MET A 536 -1.27 0.37 -40.62
CA MET A 536 -1.44 1.20 -39.43
C MET A 536 -0.44 2.37 -39.38
N LYS A 537 -0.92 3.58 -39.11
CA LYS A 537 -0.08 4.78 -38.95
C LYS A 537 -0.58 5.70 -37.85
N LYS A 538 0.33 6.11 -36.96
CA LYS A 538 0.07 7.16 -35.96
C LYS A 538 0.04 8.55 -36.60
N MET A 539 -0.99 9.32 -36.27
CA MET A 539 -1.16 10.75 -36.55
C MET A 539 -1.22 11.48 -35.22
N SER A 540 -0.39 12.51 -35.02
CA SER A 540 -0.30 13.20 -33.72
C SER A 540 -1.16 14.46 -33.71
N ASN A 541 -1.77 14.77 -32.56
CA ASN A 541 -2.58 15.98 -32.34
C ASN A 541 -3.64 16.25 -33.43
N VAL A 542 -4.36 15.20 -33.84
CA VAL A 542 -5.46 15.33 -34.79
C VAL A 542 -6.65 15.96 -34.08
N THR A 543 -7.19 17.02 -34.65
CA THR A 543 -8.36 17.72 -34.13
C THR A 543 -9.63 16.97 -34.53
N MET A 544 -10.62 16.86 -33.63
CA MET A 544 -11.92 16.28 -33.97
C MET A 544 -13.04 17.28 -33.69
N PRO A 545 -13.94 17.57 -34.65
CA PRO A 545 -15.09 18.42 -34.38
C PRO A 545 -15.95 17.86 -33.26
N TYR A 546 -16.40 18.74 -32.36
CA TYR A 546 -17.35 18.40 -31.29
C TYR A 546 -18.37 19.53 -31.16
N ASN A 547 -19.66 19.22 -31.33
CA ASN A 547 -20.78 20.16 -31.22
C ASN A 547 -20.61 21.42 -32.09
N GLY A 548 -20.15 21.26 -33.33
CA GLY A 548 -19.95 22.38 -34.26
C GLY A 548 -18.73 23.27 -33.97
N ASN A 549 -17.94 22.97 -32.94
CA ASN A 549 -16.68 23.63 -32.64
C ASN A 549 -15.49 22.76 -33.05
N ASN A 550 -14.30 23.36 -33.09
CA ASN A 550 -13.03 22.68 -33.40
C ASN A 550 -12.63 21.61 -32.35
N GLY A 551 -13.41 21.36 -31.30
CA GLY A 551 -13.14 20.31 -30.32
C GLY A 551 -11.74 20.36 -29.68
N GLY A 552 -11.30 19.23 -29.15
CA GLY A 552 -9.94 18.98 -28.67
C GLY A 552 -9.11 18.18 -29.68
N SER A 553 -7.84 17.92 -29.32
CA SER A 553 -6.93 17.15 -30.16
C SER A 553 -6.43 15.89 -29.46
N ARG A 554 -6.27 14.81 -30.24
CA ARG A 554 -5.83 13.50 -29.78
C ARG A 554 -4.88 12.86 -30.78
N ASP A 555 -4.01 11.98 -30.31
CA ASP A 555 -3.29 11.10 -31.22
C ASP A 555 -4.25 10.04 -31.79
N ILE A 556 -4.18 9.80 -33.10
CA ILE A 556 -5.04 8.85 -33.80
C ILE A 556 -4.19 7.81 -34.51
N PHE A 557 -4.50 6.54 -34.30
CA PHE A 557 -3.96 5.44 -35.09
C PHE A 557 -4.93 5.13 -36.23
N VAL A 558 -4.55 5.51 -37.45
CA VAL A 558 -5.30 5.22 -38.67
C VAL A 558 -5.01 3.78 -39.08
N VAL A 559 -6.06 2.98 -39.24
CA VAL A 559 -5.99 1.58 -39.68
C VAL A 559 -6.77 1.42 -40.99
N SER A 560 -6.05 1.13 -42.08
CA SER A 560 -6.66 0.84 -43.39
C SER A 560 -6.96 -0.64 -43.51
N LEU A 561 -8.23 -0.96 -43.80
CA LEU A 561 -8.71 -2.32 -44.09
C LEU A 561 -8.83 -2.58 -45.59
N LYS A 562 -8.40 -1.62 -46.41
CA LYS A 562 -8.47 -1.68 -47.87
C LYS A 562 -7.59 -2.80 -48.39
N ASP A 563 -8.12 -3.56 -49.34
CA ASP A 563 -7.41 -4.64 -50.05
C ASP A 563 -6.88 -5.78 -49.15
N LEU A 564 -7.27 -5.83 -47.88
CA LEU A 564 -6.95 -6.95 -47.00
C LEU A 564 -7.84 -8.14 -47.29
N SER A 565 -7.24 -9.32 -47.46
CA SER A 565 -7.99 -10.57 -47.48
C SER A 565 -8.66 -10.79 -46.12
N GLU A 566 -9.71 -11.61 -46.07
CA GLU A 566 -10.35 -11.97 -44.79
C GLU A 566 -9.36 -12.65 -43.82
N GLN A 567 -8.37 -13.37 -44.35
CA GLN A 567 -7.30 -13.97 -43.56
C GLN A 567 -6.39 -12.90 -42.94
N ASP A 568 -6.00 -11.87 -43.70
CA ASP A 568 -5.16 -10.78 -43.21
C ASP A 568 -5.89 -9.92 -42.17
N LYS A 569 -7.19 -9.67 -42.40
CA LYS A 569 -8.06 -8.99 -41.42
C LYS A 569 -8.12 -9.79 -40.12
N ALA A 570 -8.38 -11.09 -40.19
CA ALA A 570 -8.43 -11.95 -39.01
C ALA A 570 -7.08 -11.99 -38.27
N ALA A 571 -5.97 -12.05 -39.00
CA ALA A 571 -4.63 -12.02 -38.42
C ALA A 571 -4.34 -10.68 -37.70
N PHE A 572 -4.69 -9.55 -38.31
CA PHE A 572 -4.58 -8.25 -37.66
C PHE A 572 -5.46 -8.15 -36.41
N PHE A 573 -6.75 -8.51 -36.50
CA PHE A 573 -7.66 -8.37 -35.38
C PHE A 573 -7.32 -9.29 -34.20
N LYS A 574 -6.76 -10.48 -34.46
CA LYS A 574 -6.20 -11.33 -33.40
C LYS A 574 -5.13 -10.61 -32.58
N GLU A 575 -4.20 -9.93 -33.25
CA GLU A 575 -3.11 -9.19 -32.60
C GLU A 575 -3.61 -7.88 -31.99
N TYR A 576 -4.56 -7.20 -32.64
CA TYR A 576 -5.23 -6.01 -32.10
C TYR A 576 -5.96 -6.32 -30.80
N HIS A 577 -6.73 -7.41 -30.75
CA HIS A 577 -7.37 -7.83 -29.50
C HIS A 577 -6.32 -8.18 -28.44
N ALA A 578 -5.26 -8.88 -28.80
CA ALA A 578 -4.19 -9.15 -27.86
C ALA A 578 -3.57 -7.84 -27.31
N ALA A 579 -3.32 -6.86 -28.17
CA ALA A 579 -2.73 -5.57 -27.81
C ALA A 579 -3.65 -4.68 -26.98
N MET A 580 -4.97 -4.79 -27.15
CA MET A 580 -5.95 -3.81 -26.65
C MET A 580 -6.95 -4.40 -25.65
N SER A 581 -6.57 -5.44 -24.90
CA SER A 581 -7.48 -6.11 -23.95
C SER A 581 -7.05 -6.01 -22.48
N GLU A 582 -5.76 -5.83 -22.19
CA GLU A 582 -5.29 -5.69 -20.80
C GLU A 582 -5.72 -4.35 -20.21
N ASN A 583 -6.47 -4.41 -19.10
CA ASN A 583 -6.94 -3.28 -18.28
C ASN A 583 -7.61 -2.14 -19.07
N THR A 584 -8.25 -2.47 -20.19
CA THR A 584 -8.89 -1.46 -21.04
C THR A 584 -10.37 -1.75 -21.21
N VAL A 585 -11.15 -0.69 -21.13
CA VAL A 585 -12.52 -0.64 -21.66
C VAL A 585 -12.53 0.27 -22.89
N SER A 586 -13.27 -0.12 -23.92
CA SER A 586 -13.35 0.70 -25.13
C SER A 586 -14.75 0.93 -25.64
N PHE A 587 -14.87 2.04 -26.37
CA PHE A 587 -16.13 2.59 -26.83
C PHE A 587 -16.06 2.77 -28.35
N PRO A 588 -16.54 1.76 -29.11
CA PRO A 588 -16.61 1.84 -30.56
C PRO A 588 -17.72 2.80 -31.00
N LEU A 589 -17.41 3.68 -31.93
CA LEU A 589 -18.33 4.59 -32.60
C LEU A 589 -18.26 4.34 -34.10
N SER A 590 -19.29 3.65 -34.61
CA SER A 590 -19.50 3.45 -36.06
C SER A 590 -20.51 4.47 -36.60
N SER A 591 -20.59 4.60 -37.92
CA SER A 591 -21.70 5.32 -38.58
C SER A 591 -23.09 4.68 -38.40
N GLY A 592 -23.19 3.48 -37.81
CA GLY A 592 -24.44 2.78 -37.48
C GLY A 592 -24.63 2.51 -35.97
N ALA A 593 -25.38 1.47 -35.61
CA ALA A 593 -25.71 1.09 -34.22
C ALA A 593 -24.50 0.66 -33.35
N GLY A 594 -23.27 0.69 -33.89
CA GLY A 594 -22.03 0.33 -33.19
C GLY A 594 -21.74 1.14 -31.94
N HIS A 595 -22.29 2.35 -31.83
CA HIS A 595 -22.17 3.18 -30.63
C HIS A 595 -22.85 2.55 -29.41
N LEU A 596 -23.78 1.62 -29.56
CA LEU A 596 -24.51 1.02 -28.43
C LEU A 596 -23.69 -0.01 -27.63
N TYR A 597 -22.44 -0.24 -28.02
CA TYR A 597 -21.62 -1.31 -27.47
C TYR A 597 -20.49 -0.77 -26.61
N THR A 598 -20.21 -1.45 -25.51
CA THR A 598 -18.93 -1.33 -24.81
C THR A 598 -18.11 -2.58 -25.10
N ARG A 599 -16.82 -2.44 -25.42
CA ARG A 599 -15.93 -3.58 -25.61
C ARG A 599 -15.09 -3.83 -24.37
N LEU A 600 -15.06 -5.11 -23.98
CA LEU A 600 -14.14 -5.68 -23.01
C LEU A 600 -13.51 -6.90 -23.66
N GLY A 601 -12.17 -6.87 -23.77
CA GLY A 601 -11.42 -7.87 -24.53
C GLY A 601 -11.91 -8.04 -25.98
N ASN A 602 -12.17 -9.25 -26.45
CA ASN A 602 -12.70 -9.54 -27.79
C ASN A 602 -14.24 -9.61 -27.87
N LYS A 603 -14.95 -9.16 -26.83
CA LYS A 603 -16.42 -9.13 -26.81
C LYS A 603 -16.98 -7.72 -26.70
N THR A 604 -18.18 -7.56 -27.22
CA THR A 604 -19.03 -6.39 -26.99
C THR A 604 -20.15 -6.73 -26.03
N TYR A 605 -20.47 -5.78 -25.17
CA TYR A 605 -21.58 -5.80 -24.24
C TYR A 605 -22.62 -4.79 -24.71
N ASP A 606 -23.83 -5.29 -25.01
CA ASP A 606 -24.99 -4.47 -25.35
C ASP A 606 -26.04 -4.50 -24.24
N PHE A 607 -26.92 -3.49 -24.24
CA PHE A 607 -27.87 -3.23 -23.16
C PHE A 607 -29.33 -3.18 -23.63
N LEU A 608 -29.63 -3.65 -24.84
CA LEU A 608 -30.97 -3.52 -25.44
C LEU A 608 -32.01 -4.47 -24.81
N SER A 609 -31.59 -5.56 -24.17
CA SER A 609 -32.49 -6.59 -23.61
C SER A 609 -31.96 -7.28 -22.35
N GLY A 610 -31.02 -6.62 -21.65
CA GLY A 610 -30.19 -7.19 -20.60
C GLY A 610 -28.71 -7.17 -21.00
N LEU A 611 -27.79 -7.25 -20.03
CA LEU A 611 -26.36 -7.24 -20.29
C LEU A 611 -25.94 -8.60 -20.88
N SER A 612 -25.59 -8.62 -22.17
CA SER A 612 -25.19 -9.85 -22.86
C SER A 612 -23.88 -9.67 -23.62
N ALA A 613 -23.01 -10.68 -23.54
CA ALA A 613 -21.75 -10.72 -24.26
C ALA A 613 -21.96 -11.23 -25.70
N ARG A 614 -21.38 -10.54 -26.69
CA ARG A 614 -21.34 -10.94 -28.10
C ARG A 614 -19.94 -10.81 -28.66
N ASP A 615 -19.62 -11.56 -29.71
CA ASP A 615 -18.36 -11.38 -30.43
C ASP A 615 -18.22 -9.94 -30.93
N TYR A 616 -17.03 -9.37 -30.77
CA TYR A 616 -16.75 -8.04 -31.27
C TYR A 616 -16.93 -8.00 -32.81
N PRO A 617 -17.86 -7.18 -33.33
CA PRO A 617 -18.12 -7.12 -34.76
C PRO A 617 -17.00 -6.36 -35.45
N LEU A 618 -16.22 -7.03 -36.30
CA LEU A 618 -15.12 -6.38 -37.03
C LEU A 618 -15.63 -5.16 -37.83
N PRO A 619 -14.87 -4.05 -37.90
CA PRO A 619 -15.27 -2.89 -38.70
C PRO A 619 -15.37 -3.27 -40.18
N SER A 620 -16.54 -3.06 -40.78
CA SER A 620 -16.77 -3.19 -42.22
C SER A 620 -16.73 -1.84 -42.95
N SER A 621 -16.61 -0.74 -42.20
CA SER A 621 -16.59 0.64 -42.69
C SER A 621 -15.89 1.55 -41.64
N LYS A 622 -15.98 2.87 -41.83
CA LYS A 622 -15.43 3.87 -40.92
C LYS A 622 -15.86 3.64 -39.47
N ARG A 623 -14.88 3.51 -38.57
CA ARG A 623 -15.10 3.36 -37.12
C ARG A 623 -14.06 4.15 -36.34
N LEU A 624 -14.51 4.94 -35.37
CA LEU A 624 -13.68 5.54 -34.34
C LEU A 624 -13.79 4.68 -33.09
N GLU A 625 -12.70 4.37 -32.40
CA GLU A 625 -12.75 3.64 -31.13
C GLU A 625 -11.80 4.27 -30.12
N THR A 626 -12.33 4.58 -28.93
CA THR A 626 -11.57 5.18 -27.84
C THR A 626 -11.34 4.17 -26.72
N PHE A 627 -10.18 4.29 -26.07
CA PHE A 627 -9.70 3.34 -25.05
C PHE A 627 -9.43 4.03 -23.74
N MET A 628 -10.13 3.60 -22.69
CA MET A 628 -9.82 4.01 -21.33
C MET A 628 -8.96 2.95 -20.68
N GLU A 629 -7.75 3.33 -20.30
CA GLU A 629 -6.87 2.54 -19.45
C GLU A 629 -7.32 2.70 -17.99
N LEU A 630 -7.67 1.57 -17.38
CA LEU A 630 -8.09 1.47 -16.00
C LEU A 630 -6.93 0.96 -15.16
N GLU A 631 -6.88 1.36 -13.89
CA GLU A 631 -6.03 0.70 -12.92
C GLU A 631 -6.51 -0.75 -12.72
N SER A 632 -5.64 -1.61 -12.21
CA SER A 632 -5.98 -3.02 -12.03
C SER A 632 -7.20 -3.20 -11.12
N ASP A 633 -7.33 -2.39 -10.07
CA ASP A 633 -8.44 -2.47 -9.11
C ASP A 633 -9.74 -1.89 -9.69
N GLU A 634 -9.64 -0.78 -10.44
CA GLU A 634 -10.75 -0.23 -11.23
C GLU A 634 -11.26 -1.28 -12.22
N PHE A 635 -10.35 -1.98 -12.91
CA PHE A 635 -10.70 -3.06 -13.81
C PHE A 635 -11.39 -4.19 -13.06
N MET A 636 -10.87 -4.67 -11.94
CA MET A 636 -11.51 -5.72 -11.13
C MET A 636 -12.92 -5.34 -10.66
N ARG A 637 -13.11 -4.11 -10.19
CA ARG A 637 -14.43 -3.58 -9.82
C ARG A 637 -15.37 -3.47 -11.02
N LEU A 638 -14.87 -3.08 -12.19
CA LEU A 638 -15.63 -3.11 -13.44
C LEU A 638 -16.08 -4.54 -13.79
N ARG A 639 -15.23 -5.55 -13.55
CA ARG A 639 -15.57 -6.95 -13.81
C ARG A 639 -16.66 -7.44 -12.88
N LEU A 640 -16.56 -7.15 -11.59
CA LEU A 640 -17.61 -7.44 -10.61
C LEU A 640 -18.92 -6.75 -11.00
N TYR A 641 -18.85 -5.49 -11.44
CA TYR A 641 -20.00 -4.73 -11.91
C TYR A 641 -20.67 -5.40 -13.13
N VAL A 642 -19.88 -5.86 -14.11
CA VAL A 642 -20.41 -6.60 -15.26
C VAL A 642 -21.00 -7.94 -14.86
N GLU A 643 -20.32 -8.68 -13.98
CA GLU A 643 -20.78 -9.97 -13.50
C GLU A 643 -22.14 -9.84 -12.79
N ASN A 644 -22.26 -8.90 -11.85
CA ASN A 644 -23.50 -8.56 -11.20
C ASN A 644 -24.58 -8.15 -12.23
N GLY A 645 -24.22 -7.33 -13.22
CA GLY A 645 -25.13 -6.93 -14.30
C GLY A 645 -25.62 -8.09 -15.17
N THR A 646 -24.79 -9.11 -15.39
CA THR A 646 -25.16 -10.33 -16.13
C THR A 646 -26.01 -11.30 -15.31
N GLN A 647 -25.74 -11.42 -14.00
CA GLN A 647 -26.44 -12.35 -13.11
C GLN A 647 -27.76 -11.76 -12.58
N ASN A 648 -27.78 -10.46 -12.29
CA ASN A 648 -28.93 -9.73 -11.75
C ASN A 648 -29.03 -8.32 -12.35
N SER A 649 -29.42 -8.27 -13.63
CA SER A 649 -29.54 -7.02 -14.38
C SER A 649 -30.51 -6.01 -13.77
N ARG A 650 -31.41 -6.41 -12.86
CA ARG A 650 -32.41 -5.53 -12.24
C ARG A 650 -31.88 -4.73 -11.04
N GLU A 651 -30.81 -5.19 -10.40
CA GLU A 651 -30.22 -4.55 -9.22
C GLU A 651 -29.04 -3.67 -9.61
N THR A 652 -28.18 -4.17 -10.48
CA THR A 652 -26.94 -3.49 -10.86
C THR A 652 -27.12 -2.41 -11.93
N ILE A 653 -28.23 -2.45 -12.67
CA ILE A 653 -28.50 -1.59 -13.81
C ILE A 653 -29.88 -0.96 -13.58
N GLY A 654 -29.95 0.38 -13.60
CA GLY A 654 -31.18 1.13 -13.38
C GLY A 654 -32.35 0.71 -14.28
N SER A 655 -33.58 1.12 -13.92
CA SER A 655 -34.79 0.77 -14.68
C SER A 655 -34.66 1.14 -16.16
N PHE A 656 -34.77 0.13 -17.02
CA PHE A 656 -34.62 0.24 -18.46
C PHE A 656 -35.78 1.04 -19.07
N GLY A 657 -35.46 2.22 -19.60
CA GLY A 657 -36.40 3.02 -20.35
C GLY A 657 -35.66 3.87 -21.38
N TYR A 658 -36.35 4.19 -22.48
CA TYR A 658 -35.88 5.14 -23.51
C TYR A 658 -35.56 6.55 -22.97
N GLN A 659 -35.76 6.77 -21.67
CA GLN A 659 -35.59 8.05 -21.00
C GLN A 659 -34.19 8.27 -20.40
N GLY A 660 -33.31 7.27 -20.44
CA GLY A 660 -31.98 7.36 -19.84
C GLY A 660 -32.00 7.53 -18.32
N VAL A 661 -30.82 7.70 -17.71
CA VAL A 661 -30.68 7.86 -16.27
C VAL A 661 -30.76 9.36 -15.93
N GLU A 662 -31.90 9.80 -15.37
CA GLU A 662 -32.13 11.22 -15.02
C GLU A 662 -31.56 11.63 -13.64
N ARG A 663 -30.97 10.70 -12.87
CA ARG A 663 -30.57 10.89 -11.47
C ARG A 663 -29.28 10.17 -11.12
N GLU A 664 -28.61 10.65 -10.08
CA GLU A 664 -27.49 9.93 -9.47
C GLU A 664 -27.92 8.53 -9.01
N THR A 665 -27.01 7.59 -9.21
CA THR A 665 -27.17 6.19 -8.83
C THR A 665 -26.87 5.99 -7.34
N VAL A 666 -27.22 4.83 -6.80
CA VAL A 666 -26.93 4.45 -5.40
C VAL A 666 -25.42 4.30 -5.12
N GLY A 667 -24.59 4.16 -6.16
CA GLY A 667 -23.13 4.19 -6.05
C GLY A 667 -22.50 2.90 -5.51
N MET A 668 -23.19 1.77 -5.61
CA MET A 668 -22.66 0.46 -5.19
C MET A 668 -22.38 -0.45 -6.38
N LEU A 669 -21.41 -1.35 -6.25
CA LEU A 669 -21.03 -2.31 -7.30
C LEU A 669 -22.13 -3.35 -7.60
N ASN A 670 -23.02 -3.59 -6.64
CA ASN A 670 -24.17 -4.49 -6.75
C ASN A 670 -25.52 -3.76 -6.86
N ASP A 671 -25.58 -2.44 -6.59
CA ASP A 671 -26.79 -1.63 -6.75
C ASP A 671 -26.46 -0.24 -7.29
N ASN A 672 -26.82 -0.01 -8.55
CA ASN A 672 -26.56 1.25 -9.24
C ASN A 672 -27.83 1.85 -9.82
N ARG A 673 -28.99 1.55 -9.22
CA ARG A 673 -30.26 2.12 -9.67
C ARG A 673 -30.27 3.64 -9.46
N PRO A 674 -30.88 4.43 -10.37
CA PRO A 674 -31.13 5.83 -10.09
C PRO A 674 -31.99 5.98 -8.84
N GLY A 675 -31.63 6.91 -7.95
CA GLY A 675 -32.34 7.11 -6.68
C GLY A 675 -33.85 7.30 -6.89
N ALA A 676 -34.67 6.52 -6.18
CA ALA A 676 -36.12 6.48 -6.35
C ALA A 676 -36.80 7.85 -6.16
N VAL A 677 -37.86 8.11 -6.92
CA VAL A 677 -38.82 9.19 -6.64
C VAL A 677 -39.50 8.84 -5.33
N ASN A 678 -39.16 9.53 -4.24
CA ASN A 678 -40.06 9.58 -3.10
C ASN A 678 -41.11 10.67 -3.42
N PRO A 679 -42.40 10.33 -3.62
CA PRO A 679 -43.45 11.30 -3.96
C PRO A 679 -43.79 12.25 -2.79
N ASN A 680 -43.14 12.11 -1.64
CA ASN A 680 -43.29 12.99 -0.49
C ASN A 680 -42.11 13.98 -0.38
N PRO A 681 -42.35 15.24 0.02
CA PRO A 681 -41.29 16.23 0.16
C PRO A 681 -40.18 15.71 1.10
N PRO A 682 -38.91 16.04 0.84
CA PRO A 682 -37.77 15.46 1.56
C PRO A 682 -37.91 15.70 3.06
N ASN A 683 -37.87 14.61 3.81
CA ASN A 683 -37.83 14.65 5.26
C ASN A 683 -36.53 15.33 5.73
N ARG A 684 -36.49 15.71 7.01
CA ARG A 684 -35.37 16.43 7.62
C ARG A 684 -34.02 15.71 7.43
N PHE A 685 -34.04 14.37 7.35
CA PHE A 685 -32.87 13.52 7.15
C PHE A 685 -32.30 13.62 5.73
N GLN A 686 -33.17 13.61 4.71
CA GLN A 686 -32.75 13.79 3.31
C GLN A 686 -32.17 15.19 3.05
N ARG A 687 -32.68 16.21 3.76
CA ARG A 687 -32.09 17.58 3.72
C ARG A 687 -30.73 17.65 4.37
N ILE A 688 -30.48 16.83 5.39
CA ILE A 688 -29.18 16.73 6.06
C ILE A 688 -28.18 16.00 5.17
N ILE A 689 -28.56 14.90 4.50
CA ILE A 689 -27.70 14.21 3.52
C ILE A 689 -27.31 15.16 2.37
N ASN A 690 -28.27 15.93 1.83
CA ASN A 690 -27.97 16.91 0.78
C ASN A 690 -27.06 18.06 1.27
N ARG A 691 -27.13 18.43 2.55
CA ARG A 691 -26.30 19.47 3.16
C ARG A 691 -24.89 18.96 3.54
N VAL A 692 -24.74 17.67 3.86
CA VAL A 692 -23.46 17.03 4.19
C VAL A 692 -22.64 16.68 2.93
N LEU A 693 -23.30 16.42 1.79
CA LEU A 693 -22.65 16.15 0.50
C LEU A 693 -22.31 17.41 -0.33
N ASN A 694 -22.31 18.61 0.28
CA ASN A 694 -21.97 19.87 -0.40
C ASN A 694 -22.81 20.19 -1.66
N ARG A 695 -24.14 19.97 -1.63
CA ARG A 695 -25.07 20.26 -2.74
C ARG A 695 -25.69 21.67 -2.71
N ASP A 696 -24.91 22.70 -2.41
CA ASP A 696 -25.36 24.11 -2.44
C ASP A 696 -24.99 24.85 -3.75
N ASP A 697 -24.67 24.14 -4.85
CA ASP A 697 -24.20 24.75 -6.10
C ASP A 697 -25.25 24.89 -7.23
N GLY A 698 -26.54 24.75 -6.91
CA GLY A 698 -27.61 24.97 -7.88
C GLY A 698 -28.13 23.66 -8.44
N THR A 699 -29.13 23.12 -7.76
CA THR A 699 -29.96 22.02 -8.22
C THR A 699 -30.47 22.28 -9.63
N PHE A 700 -29.86 21.63 -10.61
CA PHE A 700 -30.41 21.51 -11.95
C PHE A 700 -31.68 20.65 -11.86
N THR A 701 -32.80 21.23 -12.27
CA THR A 701 -34.04 20.46 -12.49
C THR A 701 -34.06 20.12 -13.99
N PRO A 702 -33.99 18.84 -14.39
CA PRO A 702 -34.07 18.45 -15.79
C PRO A 702 -35.36 18.97 -16.44
N SER A 703 -35.25 19.92 -17.36
CA SER A 703 -36.25 20.06 -18.43
C SER A 703 -36.04 18.89 -19.38
N GLY A 704 -37.12 18.13 -19.61
CA GLY A 704 -37.09 16.82 -20.24
C GLY A 704 -36.62 16.85 -21.68
N GLU A 705 -35.43 16.33 -21.92
CA GLU A 705 -35.10 15.55 -23.11
C GLU A 705 -34.25 14.36 -22.64
N ALA A 706 -34.74 13.18 -22.98
CA ALA A 706 -34.36 11.91 -22.40
C ALA A 706 -33.65 11.14 -23.52
N HIS A 707 -32.38 10.75 -23.33
CA HIS A 707 -31.58 10.13 -24.39
C HIS A 707 -31.68 8.60 -24.35
N ASN A 708 -31.97 8.03 -25.51
CA ASN A 708 -32.37 6.65 -25.77
C ASN A 708 -31.27 5.58 -25.59
N CYS A 709 -30.05 5.97 -25.21
CA CYS A 709 -28.89 5.10 -25.23
C CYS A 709 -27.99 5.39 -24.02
N THR A 710 -28.26 4.95 -22.79
CA THR A 710 -27.31 5.25 -21.69
C THR A 710 -26.09 4.32 -21.72
N SER A 711 -24.88 4.87 -21.59
CA SER A 711 -23.68 4.07 -21.34
C SER A 711 -23.72 3.54 -19.90
N TRP A 712 -24.41 2.43 -19.66
CA TRP A 712 -24.53 1.79 -18.33
C TRP A 712 -23.18 1.65 -17.62
N VAL A 713 -22.11 1.41 -18.39
CA VAL A 713 -20.76 1.28 -17.89
C VAL A 713 -20.15 2.62 -17.43
N CYS A 714 -20.55 3.76 -18.00
CA CYS A 714 -20.01 5.08 -17.63
C CYS A 714 -20.37 5.48 -16.20
N THR A 715 -21.44 4.89 -15.66
CA THR A 715 -21.90 5.11 -14.28
C THR A 715 -21.40 4.03 -13.32
N ALA A 716 -20.57 3.08 -13.76
CA ALA A 716 -20.05 2.02 -12.90
C ALA A 716 -19.16 2.60 -11.80
N PRO A 717 -19.47 2.39 -10.50
CA PRO A 717 -18.75 2.99 -9.37
C PRO A 717 -17.48 2.21 -9.07
N ILE A 718 -16.47 2.37 -9.93
CA ILE A 718 -15.23 1.58 -9.90
C ILE A 718 -14.03 2.34 -9.31
N GLY A 719 -14.22 3.60 -8.91
CA GLY A 719 -13.22 4.37 -8.19
C GLY A 719 -13.10 3.93 -6.73
N ASP A 720 -11.99 4.28 -6.08
CA ASP A 720 -11.69 3.87 -4.71
C ASP A 720 -12.68 4.41 -3.67
N THR A 721 -13.39 5.49 -3.98
CA THR A 721 -14.43 6.08 -3.12
C THR A 721 -15.83 5.89 -3.72
N GLY A 722 -15.96 5.00 -4.72
CA GLY A 722 -17.19 4.78 -5.46
C GLY A 722 -17.40 5.74 -6.63
N GLU A 723 -16.35 6.47 -7.07
CA GLU A 723 -16.45 7.30 -8.27
C GLU A 723 -16.84 6.49 -9.51
N ALA A 724 -17.66 7.07 -10.36
CA ALA A 724 -18.06 6.43 -11.60
C ALA A 724 -16.96 6.54 -12.68
N ILE A 725 -16.98 5.66 -13.70
CA ILE A 725 -16.05 5.75 -14.86
C ILE A 725 -15.99 7.16 -15.46
N HIS A 726 -17.14 7.84 -15.57
CA HIS A 726 -17.16 9.19 -16.11
C HIS A 726 -16.47 10.22 -15.21
N ASP A 727 -16.56 10.07 -13.88
CA ASP A 727 -15.84 10.90 -12.91
C ASP A 727 -14.32 10.66 -13.03
N ILE A 728 -13.90 9.39 -13.11
CA ILE A 728 -12.49 8.99 -13.28
C ILE A 728 -11.90 9.62 -14.56
N ALA A 729 -12.66 9.55 -15.66
CA ALA A 729 -12.30 10.14 -16.94
C ALA A 729 -12.26 11.68 -16.94
N GLY A 730 -12.74 12.34 -15.87
CA GLY A 730 -12.75 13.79 -15.71
C GLY A 730 -13.94 14.50 -16.34
N ALA A 731 -15.04 13.80 -16.61
CA ALA A 731 -16.23 14.41 -17.17
C ALA A 731 -16.96 15.24 -16.11
N PRO A 732 -17.27 16.53 -16.36
CA PRO A 732 -18.12 17.29 -15.46
C PRO A 732 -19.49 16.62 -15.34
N ARG A 733 -20.03 16.49 -14.13
CA ARG A 733 -21.37 15.90 -13.91
C ARG A 733 -22.49 16.70 -14.58
N SER A 734 -22.25 17.99 -14.84
CA SER A 734 -23.13 18.84 -15.65
C SER A 734 -23.22 18.40 -17.12
N HIS A 735 -22.23 17.66 -17.62
CA HIS A 735 -22.22 17.14 -18.97
C HIS A 735 -22.94 15.78 -19.03
N ARG A 736 -24.07 15.72 -19.73
CA ARG A 736 -24.84 14.50 -19.96
C ARG A 736 -24.19 13.53 -20.96
N VAL A 737 -22.87 13.60 -21.15
CA VAL A 737 -22.13 12.78 -22.12
C VAL A 737 -22.21 11.29 -21.81
N HIS A 738 -22.43 10.91 -20.55
CA HIS A 738 -22.63 9.54 -20.12
C HIS A 738 -24.01 8.97 -20.52
N THR A 739 -24.95 9.82 -20.94
CA THR A 739 -26.33 9.41 -21.31
C THR A 739 -26.45 8.96 -22.77
N ASN A 740 -25.37 9.07 -23.57
CA ASN A 740 -25.27 8.58 -24.94
C ASN A 740 -23.84 8.09 -25.25
N PRO A 741 -23.60 6.79 -25.55
CA PRO A 741 -22.29 6.26 -25.89
C PRO A 741 -21.55 6.94 -27.04
N GLY A 742 -22.27 7.47 -28.02
CA GLY A 742 -21.66 8.21 -29.11
C GLY A 742 -21.16 9.58 -28.64
N TRP A 743 -21.94 10.27 -27.81
CA TRP A 743 -21.47 11.49 -27.13
C TRP A 743 -20.32 11.21 -26.20
N TRP A 744 -20.38 10.10 -25.47
CA TRP A 744 -19.31 9.64 -24.60
C TRP A 744 -18.01 9.42 -25.38
N THR A 745 -18.06 8.66 -26.48
CA THR A 745 -16.89 8.40 -27.33
C THR A 745 -16.31 9.69 -27.89
N MET A 746 -17.18 10.58 -28.41
CA MET A 746 -16.78 11.87 -28.94
C MET A 746 -16.23 12.80 -27.86
N TRP A 747 -16.78 12.76 -26.64
CA TRP A 747 -16.26 13.53 -25.51
C TRP A 747 -14.90 13.00 -25.07
N LEU A 748 -14.74 11.67 -24.97
CA LEU A 748 -13.49 11.03 -24.59
C LEU A 748 -12.34 11.38 -25.53
N VAL A 749 -12.56 11.29 -26.85
CA VAL A 749 -11.50 11.62 -27.82
C VAL A 749 -11.11 13.10 -27.74
N ASN A 750 -12.05 14.00 -27.45
CA ASN A 750 -11.79 15.43 -27.38
C ASN A 750 -11.21 15.89 -26.03
N TYR A 751 -11.76 15.40 -24.92
CA TYR A 751 -11.59 16.00 -23.59
C TYR A 751 -11.22 14.99 -22.49
N GLY A 752 -11.29 13.68 -22.74
CA GLY A 752 -10.85 12.67 -21.77
C GLY A 752 -9.41 12.90 -21.34
N LYS A 753 -9.10 12.68 -20.06
CA LYS A 753 -7.75 12.90 -19.51
C LYS A 753 -6.72 12.08 -20.32
N ARG A 754 -5.59 12.70 -20.68
CA ARG A 754 -4.60 12.11 -21.60
C ARG A 754 -3.85 10.91 -21.03
N ASP A 755 -3.69 10.85 -19.71
CA ASP A 755 -3.11 9.73 -18.97
C ASP A 755 -4.00 8.48 -19.02
N ARG A 756 -5.33 8.66 -19.01
CA ARG A 756 -6.32 7.56 -19.11
C ARG A 756 -6.70 7.22 -20.55
N MET A 757 -6.65 8.20 -21.44
CA MET A 757 -7.11 8.15 -22.83
C MET A 757 -6.03 8.70 -23.78
N PRO A 758 -4.91 8.00 -23.99
CA PRO A 758 -3.78 8.56 -24.71
C PRO A 758 -4.03 8.78 -26.21
N PHE A 759 -4.85 7.92 -26.84
CA PHE A 759 -5.12 7.95 -28.28
C PHE A 759 -6.50 7.37 -28.62
N ALA A 760 -6.87 7.43 -29.91
CA ALA A 760 -8.00 6.68 -30.46
C ALA A 760 -7.60 5.94 -31.75
N PHE A 761 -8.39 4.93 -32.14
CA PHE A 761 -8.24 4.22 -33.40
C PHE A 761 -9.27 4.71 -34.43
N TYR A 762 -8.83 4.94 -35.67
CA TYR A 762 -9.71 5.24 -36.80
C TYR A 762 -9.54 4.16 -37.88
N PHE A 763 -10.54 3.29 -38.00
CA PHE A 763 -10.61 2.27 -39.05
C PHE A 763 -11.24 2.85 -40.31
N THR A 764 -10.71 2.52 -41.48
CA THR A 764 -11.22 3.00 -42.77
C THR A 764 -11.03 1.98 -43.90
N ASP A 765 -11.88 2.08 -44.91
CA ASP A 765 -11.82 1.41 -46.21
C ASP A 765 -11.01 2.19 -47.27
N GLU A 766 -10.55 3.40 -46.94
CA GLU A 766 -9.61 4.18 -47.76
C GLU A 766 -8.19 3.59 -47.66
N SER A 767 -7.34 3.87 -48.65
CA SER A 767 -5.93 3.46 -48.55
C SER A 767 -5.26 4.20 -47.40
N LEU A 768 -4.27 3.58 -46.74
CA LEU A 768 -3.56 4.23 -45.63
C LEU A 768 -2.94 5.57 -46.05
N GLN A 769 -2.45 5.66 -47.29
CA GLN A 769 -1.90 6.88 -47.85
C GLN A 769 -2.97 7.97 -48.00
N ASP A 770 -4.10 7.65 -48.62
CA ASP A 770 -5.19 8.62 -48.86
C ASP A 770 -5.77 9.14 -47.53
N ALA A 771 -6.04 8.22 -46.60
CA ALA A 771 -6.63 8.56 -45.30
C ALA A 771 -5.69 9.46 -44.48
N THR A 772 -4.40 9.12 -44.43
CA THR A 772 -3.43 9.90 -43.66
C THR A 772 -3.08 11.24 -44.34
N GLN A 773 -3.05 11.29 -45.67
CA GLN A 773 -2.87 12.53 -46.42
C GLN A 773 -4.05 13.49 -46.19
N LYS A 774 -5.28 12.98 -46.21
CA LYS A 774 -6.48 13.78 -45.92
C LYS A 774 -6.44 14.40 -44.53
N ILE A 775 -6.14 13.59 -43.51
CA ILE A 775 -6.00 14.08 -42.13
C ILE A 775 -4.85 15.08 -42.00
N SER A 776 -3.71 14.84 -42.67
CA SER A 776 -2.57 15.78 -42.67
C SER A 776 -2.90 17.12 -43.32
N GLN A 777 -3.62 17.12 -44.44
CA GLN A 777 -3.98 18.34 -45.16
C GLN A 777 -4.99 19.19 -44.38
N GLU A 778 -5.95 18.54 -43.73
CA GLU A 778 -7.02 19.23 -43.01
C GLU A 778 -6.63 19.54 -41.55
N GLY A 779 -5.63 18.86 -40.98
CA GLY A 779 -5.27 18.94 -39.56
C GLY A 779 -6.34 18.39 -38.62
N ARG A 780 -7.37 17.74 -39.17
CA ARG A 780 -8.55 17.26 -38.46
C ARG A 780 -9.07 15.96 -39.07
N LEU A 781 -9.79 15.19 -38.27
CA LEU A 781 -10.55 14.02 -38.72
C LEU A 781 -12.03 14.38 -38.71
N GLU A 782 -12.61 14.56 -39.90
CA GLU A 782 -14.03 14.83 -40.06
C GLU A 782 -14.86 13.60 -39.63
N TRP A 783 -15.60 13.77 -38.53
CA TRP A 783 -16.51 12.75 -38.01
C TRP A 783 -17.86 13.39 -37.69
N ASN A 784 -18.88 13.09 -38.50
CA ASN A 784 -20.20 13.65 -38.30
C ASN A 784 -21.00 12.79 -37.30
N PHE A 785 -20.83 13.10 -36.01
CA PHE A 785 -21.72 12.65 -34.95
C PHE A 785 -22.32 13.89 -34.27
N ALA A 786 -23.48 14.34 -34.76
CA ALA A 786 -24.16 15.49 -34.17
C ALA A 786 -24.76 15.09 -32.81
N THR A 787 -24.44 15.84 -31.75
CA THR A 787 -25.32 15.93 -30.59
C THR A 787 -26.61 16.59 -31.07
N HIS A 788 -27.74 15.90 -30.96
CA HIS A 788 -29.03 16.57 -31.10
C HIS A 788 -29.17 17.67 -30.07
#